data_AF-A0A381PXY3-F1
#
_entry.id   AF-A0A381PXY3-F1
#
_cell.length_a   1.000
_cell.length_b   1.000
_cell.length_c   1.000
_cell.angle_alpha   90.00
_cell.angle_beta   90.00
_cell.angle_gamma   90.00
#
_symmetry.space_group_name_H-M   'P 1'
#
loop_
_entity.id
_entity.type
_entity.pdbx_description
1 polymer ?
#
loop_
_entity_poly.entity_id
_entity_poly.type
_entity_poly.pdbx_seq_one_letter_code
_entity_poly.pdbx_strand_id
1 'polypeptide(L)'
;VTPSRREFLHRSGKATLALAASRWAGACTPASRPTNVVLIFTDDQGYEDVGIYGAKGFTTPHLDRLASEGMHFTDFYASEGVCSASRASLLTGCYASRVSILGALNPDAQVGLHPGEVTIAEILKPLGYATAAVGKWHLGHGSEFLPLRHGFDEYFGLPYSNDMWPVDYDGIPISGTSQYPPLPLIEGDEVVETVDELTDQDRLTTRYTERAVQFIDRSANDPFFLYLAHSMPHVPLGVSPRFKGSSEQGLYGDVIQEIDWSVGQVLEALDRNGVAENTLVIFTSDNGPWLNYGNHAGSTGPLREGKGTALEGGPRVPAIMRWPGRIEPGSICDRLASTIDILPTVAAITGATLPENPIDGVNILSLLELQLDAEPRTQFWFYYTGELRAVREGRWKRIFEHRTRSYVGVEPGADGHPGPYAFITVPTALYNLDLDIGETVDVAEQHPDVVNRLDEIGEVARSTLGDRLTGRIGSEVRPPGRRSLGRPDSVDHLAARAIVVTSTPSHPSYPVDTGVLVDGLLGSADFRDGRWVAVQGADFQATLDLEASVEVTRISLDCLQVQSAWIMLPRSVEFSVSDNGSSWINLESVPTSVEPDPSVIAHRLSSSIEGVAARYVRVTARNHSQLPDWHVGAGGEAWIFIDEIIVEGMPLTA
;
A
#
# COMPACT_ATOMS: atom_id res chain seq x y z
N VAL A 1 -57.26 -18.03 66.06
CA VAL A 1 -58.27 -16.95 66.16
C VAL A 1 -57.52 -15.63 66.24
N THR A 2 -57.70 -14.80 65.22
CA THR A 2 -57.04 -13.52 64.96
C THR A 2 -57.29 -12.51 66.07
N PRO A 3 -56.26 -11.87 66.68
CA PRO A 3 -56.46 -10.67 67.46
C PRO A 3 -56.31 -9.42 66.59
N SER A 4 -57.16 -8.45 66.92
CA SER A 4 -57.62 -7.34 66.11
C SER A 4 -56.83 -6.03 66.32
N ARG A 5 -56.51 -5.38 65.20
CA ARG A 5 -56.66 -3.96 64.79
C ARG A 5 -56.68 -2.77 65.81
N ARG A 6 -56.36 -2.92 67.09
CA ARG A 6 -56.40 -1.81 68.07
C ARG A 6 -55.23 -1.77 69.04
N GLU A 7 -54.05 -2.17 68.57
CA GLU A 7 -52.77 -1.99 69.29
C GLU A 7 -51.65 -1.44 68.37
N PHE A 8 -52.04 -0.80 67.25
CA PHE A 8 -51.11 -0.26 66.26
C PHE A 8 -50.91 1.26 66.35
N LEU A 9 -51.34 1.90 67.45
CA LEU A 9 -51.25 3.36 67.63
C LEU A 9 -50.81 3.69 69.05
N HIS A 10 -49.49 3.69 69.29
CA HIS A 10 -48.77 4.69 70.09
C HIS A 10 -47.33 4.23 70.36
N ARG A 11 -46.46 4.29 69.35
CA ARG A 11 -45.00 4.47 69.50
C ARG A 11 -44.43 4.75 68.11
N SER A 12 -43.46 5.68 68.06
CA SER A 12 -42.83 6.28 66.86
C SER A 12 -43.71 7.37 66.25
N GLY A 13 -43.47 8.68 66.43
CA GLY A 13 -42.18 9.36 66.58
C GLY A 13 -41.91 10.14 65.29
N LYS A 14 -42.43 11.37 65.24
CA LYS A 14 -42.02 12.49 64.37
C LYS A 14 -41.37 12.12 63.02
N ALA A 15 -42.19 12.01 61.97
CA ALA A 15 -41.73 12.09 60.59
C ALA A 15 -42.88 12.52 59.67
N THR A 16 -43.06 13.82 59.44
CA THR A 16 -43.82 14.31 58.28
C THR A 16 -43.51 15.79 58.04
N LEU A 17 -42.50 16.09 57.21
CA LEU A 17 -42.44 17.24 56.30
C LEU A 17 -41.07 17.24 55.58
N ALA A 18 -40.89 16.33 54.62
CA ALA A 18 -39.90 16.44 53.54
C ALA A 18 -40.11 15.28 52.55
N LEU A 19 -41.15 15.35 51.72
CA LEU A 19 -41.31 14.39 50.61
C LEU A 19 -41.92 15.10 49.39
N ALA A 20 -41.10 15.87 48.69
CA ALA A 20 -41.35 16.30 47.31
C ALA A 20 -40.09 16.92 46.67
N ALA A 21 -38.96 16.20 46.60
CA ALA A 21 -37.83 16.54 45.72
C ALA A 21 -36.77 15.43 45.72
N SER A 22 -37.05 14.26 45.14
CA SER A 22 -36.01 13.23 44.90
C SER A 22 -36.51 12.13 43.95
N ARG A 23 -37.03 12.54 42.80
CA ARG A 23 -37.03 11.72 41.59
C ARG A 23 -36.28 12.54 40.55
N TRP A 24 -35.54 11.89 39.66
CA TRP A 24 -34.58 12.45 38.69
C TRP A 24 -33.15 12.66 39.21
N ALA A 25 -32.55 11.56 39.65
CA ALA A 25 -31.13 11.32 39.39
C ALA A 25 -31.05 9.91 38.80
N GLY A 26 -31.50 9.78 37.55
CA GLY A 26 -30.97 8.70 36.73
C GLY A 26 -29.48 8.98 36.62
N ALA A 27 -28.65 8.09 37.15
CA ALA A 27 -27.24 8.10 36.82
C ALA A 27 -27.17 7.95 35.30
N CYS A 28 -26.97 9.05 34.58
CA CYS A 28 -26.36 8.98 33.27
C CYS A 28 -25.04 8.26 33.49
N THR A 29 -24.97 6.98 33.17
CA THR A 29 -23.70 6.38 32.78
C THR A 29 -23.17 7.31 31.69
N PRO A 30 -22.01 7.95 31.88
CA PRO A 30 -21.41 8.73 30.80
C PRO A 30 -21.38 7.83 29.58
N ALA A 31 -21.87 8.30 28.43
CA ALA A 31 -21.67 7.57 27.19
C ALA A 31 -20.17 7.24 27.10
N SER A 32 -19.83 5.95 26.96
CA SER A 32 -18.43 5.54 26.88
C SER A 32 -17.79 6.32 25.74
N ARG A 33 -16.73 7.08 26.03
CA ARG A 33 -16.00 7.84 25.00
C ARG A 33 -15.55 6.84 23.91
N PRO A 34 -15.66 7.18 22.61
CA PRO A 34 -15.16 6.28 21.56
C PRO A 34 -13.68 5.98 21.79
N THR A 35 -13.26 4.75 21.51
CA THR A 35 -11.88 4.29 21.76
C THR A 35 -10.91 4.90 20.76
N ASN A 36 -9.81 5.47 21.25
CA ASN A 36 -8.72 5.94 20.42
C ASN A 36 -7.90 4.76 19.89
N VAL A 37 -7.24 4.94 18.75
CA VAL A 37 -6.36 3.92 18.18
C VAL A 37 -5.00 4.54 17.87
N VAL A 38 -3.94 3.93 18.37
CA VAL A 38 -2.55 4.26 18.01
C VAL A 38 -1.91 3.02 17.42
N LEU A 39 -1.51 3.12 16.15
CA LEU A 39 -0.82 2.08 15.43
C LEU A 39 0.63 2.51 15.18
N ILE A 40 1.57 1.86 15.85
CA ILE A 40 3.01 2.01 15.67
C ILE A 40 3.48 0.90 14.74
N PHE A 41 4.10 1.29 13.63
CA PHE A 41 4.44 0.38 12.54
C PHE A 41 5.88 0.63 12.09
N THR A 42 6.74 -0.39 12.21
CA THR A 42 8.17 -0.29 11.85
C THR A 42 8.45 -0.90 10.48
N ASP A 43 9.67 -0.72 10.00
CA ASP A 43 10.08 -1.03 8.62
C ASP A 43 11.28 -1.99 8.62
N ASP A 44 11.09 -3.21 8.12
CA ASP A 44 12.09 -4.29 8.14
C ASP A 44 12.53 -4.78 9.54
N GLN A 45 11.68 -4.66 10.56
CA GLN A 45 12.00 -5.18 11.89
C GLN A 45 11.71 -6.68 11.99
N GLY A 46 12.70 -7.45 12.40
CA GLY A 46 12.60 -8.89 12.57
C GLY A 46 11.82 -9.32 13.80
N TYR A 47 11.36 -10.57 13.74
CA TYR A 47 10.57 -11.21 14.80
C TYR A 47 11.30 -11.22 16.16
N GLU A 48 12.61 -11.48 16.18
CA GLU A 48 13.41 -11.58 17.41
C GLU A 48 14.05 -10.23 17.80
N ASP A 49 13.61 -9.10 17.24
CA ASP A 49 14.20 -7.78 17.51
C ASP A 49 13.54 -7.03 18.67
N VAL A 50 12.74 -7.70 19.49
CA VAL A 50 12.14 -7.14 20.71
C VAL A 50 12.47 -8.05 21.88
N GLY A 51 12.72 -7.47 23.06
CA GLY A 51 13.14 -8.17 24.28
C GLY A 51 12.26 -9.37 24.62
N ILE A 52 10.95 -9.17 24.68
CA ILE A 52 9.97 -10.25 24.95
C ILE A 52 9.98 -11.36 23.88
N TYR A 53 10.45 -11.08 22.67
CA TYR A 53 10.59 -12.05 21.58
C TYR A 53 11.98 -12.69 21.49
N GLY A 54 12.95 -12.25 22.29
CA GLY A 54 14.27 -12.87 22.40
C GLY A 54 15.47 -12.02 21.96
N ALA A 55 15.29 -10.71 21.77
CA ALA A 55 16.38 -9.82 21.35
C ALA A 55 17.66 -9.96 22.20
N LYS A 56 18.82 -9.87 21.54
CA LYS A 56 20.15 -10.03 22.16
C LYS A 56 21.05 -8.86 21.82
N GLY A 57 21.75 -8.33 22.83
CA GLY A 57 22.72 -7.23 22.68
C GLY A 57 22.12 -5.82 22.70
N PHE A 58 20.80 -5.69 22.90
CA PHE A 58 20.10 -4.45 23.23
C PHE A 58 18.86 -4.76 24.08
N THR A 59 18.24 -3.72 24.63
CA THR A 59 17.03 -3.83 25.46
C THR A 59 15.91 -2.97 24.90
N THR A 60 14.67 -3.43 25.01
CA THR A 60 13.47 -2.68 24.60
C THR A 60 12.49 -2.54 25.78
N PRO A 61 12.87 -1.82 26.85
CA PRO A 61 12.09 -1.76 28.09
C PRO A 61 10.67 -1.21 27.91
N HIS A 62 10.42 -0.31 26.94
CA HIS A 62 9.09 0.23 26.71
C HIS A 62 8.19 -0.73 25.93
N LEU A 63 8.71 -1.48 24.97
CA LEU A 63 8.01 -2.56 24.29
C LEU A 63 7.75 -3.75 25.23
N ASP A 64 8.72 -4.09 26.08
CA ASP A 64 8.54 -5.12 27.10
C ASP A 64 7.46 -4.69 28.11
N ARG A 65 7.44 -3.40 28.48
CA ARG A 65 6.36 -2.82 29.28
C ARG A 65 5.02 -2.90 28.54
N LEU A 66 4.96 -2.51 27.26
CA LEU A 66 3.76 -2.58 26.43
C LEU A 66 3.17 -4.01 26.41
N ALA A 67 4.03 -5.03 26.29
CA ALA A 67 3.63 -6.43 26.34
C ALA A 67 3.16 -6.87 27.74
N SER A 68 3.88 -6.49 28.80
CA SER A 68 3.49 -6.84 30.18
C SER A 68 2.20 -6.16 30.65
N GLU A 69 1.85 -5.01 30.06
CA GLU A 69 0.60 -4.30 30.31
C GLU A 69 -0.51 -4.67 29.30
N GLY A 70 -0.19 -5.51 28.31
CA GLY A 70 -1.10 -5.87 27.23
C GLY A 70 -0.97 -7.34 26.84
N MET A 71 -0.95 -7.60 25.53
CA MET A 71 -0.86 -8.91 24.92
C MET A 71 0.23 -8.91 23.87
N HIS A 72 0.99 -9.99 23.75
CA HIS A 72 1.89 -10.21 22.61
C HIS A 72 1.49 -11.47 21.83
N PHE A 73 1.70 -11.44 20.52
CA PHE A 73 1.29 -12.51 19.61
C PHE A 73 2.50 -13.32 19.14
N THR A 74 2.43 -14.64 19.27
CA THR A 74 3.49 -15.52 18.74
C THR A 74 3.24 -15.95 17.29
N ASP A 75 2.04 -15.67 16.76
CA ASP A 75 1.57 -16.12 15.46
C ASP A 75 0.87 -15.00 14.66
N PHE A 76 1.60 -13.89 14.48
CA PHE A 76 1.13 -12.70 13.77
C PHE A 76 1.90 -12.46 12.47
N TYR A 77 1.18 -12.14 11.39
CA TYR A 77 1.75 -11.95 10.06
C TYR A 77 1.47 -10.57 9.47
N ALA A 78 2.48 -9.98 8.86
CA ALA A 78 2.27 -9.08 7.74
C ALA A 78 1.72 -9.86 6.53
N SER A 79 0.90 -9.21 5.71
CA SER A 79 0.28 -9.86 4.55
C SER A 79 1.26 -10.34 3.50
N GLU A 80 2.36 -9.60 3.29
CA GLU A 80 3.44 -9.93 2.36
C GLU A 80 4.81 -9.61 2.98
N GLY A 81 5.87 -10.21 2.47
CA GLY A 81 7.24 -9.92 2.93
C GLY A 81 7.85 -8.66 2.30
N VAL A 82 7.07 -7.58 2.11
CA VAL A 82 7.51 -6.32 1.46
C VAL A 82 6.62 -5.11 1.78
N CYS A 83 7.23 -3.93 1.88
CA CYS A 83 6.67 -2.69 2.40
C CYS A 83 5.34 -2.20 1.79
N SER A 84 5.28 -1.76 0.51
CA SER A 84 4.03 -1.16 -0.05
C SER A 84 2.86 -2.15 -0.01
N ALA A 85 3.11 -3.41 -0.34
CA ALA A 85 2.08 -4.46 -0.29
C ALA A 85 1.52 -4.65 1.14
N SER A 86 2.39 -4.72 2.15
CA SER A 86 1.98 -4.85 3.55
C SER A 86 1.25 -3.62 4.09
N ARG A 87 1.67 -2.42 3.69
CA ARG A 87 1.02 -1.16 4.08
C ARG A 87 -0.37 -1.03 3.47
N ALA A 88 -0.52 -1.41 2.20
CA ALA A 88 -1.82 -1.43 1.53
C ALA A 88 -2.76 -2.37 2.25
N SER A 89 -2.25 -3.55 2.61
CA SER A 89 -3.03 -4.59 3.23
C SER A 89 -3.46 -4.24 4.65
N LEU A 90 -2.55 -3.68 5.44
CA LEU A 90 -2.84 -3.13 6.77
C LEU A 90 -3.98 -2.10 6.73
N LEU A 91 -3.87 -1.11 5.84
CA LEU A 91 -4.79 0.03 5.85
C LEU A 91 -6.14 -0.30 5.23
N THR A 92 -6.24 -1.27 4.32
CA THR A 92 -7.49 -1.61 3.62
C THR A 92 -8.16 -2.90 4.12
N GLY A 93 -7.45 -3.69 4.94
CA GLY A 93 -7.89 -5.03 5.32
C GLY A 93 -7.98 -6.01 4.14
N CYS A 94 -7.35 -5.71 3.01
CA CYS A 94 -7.32 -6.57 1.83
C CYS A 94 -5.94 -7.21 1.65
N TYR A 95 -5.83 -8.36 0.99
CA TYR A 95 -4.54 -8.76 0.44
C TYR A 95 -4.08 -7.75 -0.60
N ALA A 96 -2.78 -7.47 -0.66
CA ALA A 96 -2.24 -6.49 -1.59
C ALA A 96 -2.53 -6.83 -3.07
N SER A 97 -2.61 -8.14 -3.37
CA SER A 97 -3.04 -8.66 -4.67
C SER A 97 -4.48 -8.28 -5.03
N ARG A 98 -5.39 -8.13 -4.06
CA ARG A 98 -6.77 -7.68 -4.29
C ARG A 98 -6.83 -6.22 -4.72
N VAL A 99 -5.93 -5.38 -4.20
CA VAL A 99 -5.89 -3.92 -4.45
C VAL A 99 -4.77 -3.52 -5.42
N SER A 100 -4.15 -4.50 -6.07
CA SER A 100 -3.08 -4.33 -7.07
C SER A 100 -1.86 -3.51 -6.62
N ILE A 101 -1.54 -3.49 -5.32
CA ILE A 101 -0.30 -2.90 -4.80
C ILE A 101 0.71 -4.02 -4.57
N LEU A 102 1.50 -4.31 -5.60
CA LEU A 102 2.40 -5.46 -5.62
C LEU A 102 3.84 -5.02 -5.41
N GLY A 103 4.51 -5.58 -4.39
CA GLY A 103 5.91 -5.27 -4.11
C GLY A 103 6.11 -3.94 -3.39
N ALA A 104 7.20 -3.24 -3.72
CA ALA A 104 7.54 -1.90 -3.23
C ALA A 104 7.40 -0.89 -4.38
N LEU A 105 6.64 0.17 -4.19
CA LEU A 105 6.47 1.22 -5.20
C LEU A 105 7.70 2.14 -5.23
N ASN A 106 8.21 2.40 -6.43
CA ASN A 106 9.34 3.30 -6.63
C ASN A 106 8.89 4.79 -6.72
N PRO A 107 9.82 5.75 -6.61
CA PRO A 107 9.54 7.18 -6.80
C PRO A 107 9.09 7.56 -8.21
N ASP A 108 9.28 6.70 -9.21
CA ASP A 108 8.80 6.88 -10.58
C ASP A 108 7.48 6.14 -10.86
N ALA A 109 6.91 5.45 -9.86
CA ALA A 109 5.70 4.68 -10.01
C ALA A 109 4.52 5.57 -10.46
N GLN A 110 3.87 5.16 -11.56
CA GLN A 110 2.68 5.82 -12.09
C GLN A 110 1.37 5.29 -11.46
N VAL A 111 1.51 4.50 -10.40
CA VAL A 111 0.41 3.86 -9.70
C VAL A 111 0.56 4.04 -8.19
N GLY A 112 -0.56 3.94 -7.48
CA GLY A 112 -0.66 4.01 -6.02
C GLY A 112 -1.93 3.32 -5.54
N LEU A 113 -2.20 3.39 -4.23
CA LEU A 113 -3.46 2.91 -3.69
C LEU A 113 -4.63 3.62 -4.38
N HIS A 114 -5.60 2.85 -4.89
CA HIS A 114 -6.70 3.44 -5.62
C HIS A 114 -7.53 4.34 -4.69
N PRO A 115 -7.91 5.58 -5.08
CA PRO A 115 -8.72 6.48 -4.25
C PRO A 115 -10.11 5.94 -3.87
N GLY A 116 -10.54 4.87 -4.52
CA GLY A 116 -11.77 4.13 -4.20
C GLY A 116 -11.59 2.97 -3.22
N GLU A 117 -10.36 2.65 -2.80
CA GLU A 117 -10.13 1.74 -1.69
C GLU A 117 -10.33 2.49 -0.38
N VAL A 118 -11.05 1.86 0.55
CA VAL A 118 -11.39 2.47 1.83
C VAL A 118 -10.40 2.02 2.91
N THR A 119 -9.78 2.99 3.56
CA THR A 119 -8.78 2.76 4.61
C THR A 119 -9.36 2.83 6.03
N ILE A 120 -8.54 2.44 7.03
CA ILE A 120 -8.87 2.61 8.47
C ILE A 120 -9.26 4.06 8.79
N ALA A 121 -8.51 5.04 8.26
CA ALA A 121 -8.82 6.45 8.52
C ALA A 121 -10.19 6.85 7.93
N GLU A 122 -10.52 6.36 6.73
CA GLU A 122 -11.78 6.67 6.05
C GLU A 122 -13.01 6.07 6.72
N ILE A 123 -12.92 4.87 7.30
CA ILE A 123 -14.04 4.31 8.08
C ILE A 123 -14.28 5.07 9.40
N LEU A 124 -13.23 5.68 9.96
CA LEU A 124 -13.30 6.41 11.23
C LEU A 124 -13.73 7.87 11.06
N LYS A 125 -13.42 8.50 9.92
CA LYS A 125 -13.71 9.92 9.65
C LYS A 125 -15.21 10.27 9.83
N PRO A 126 -16.19 9.48 9.34
CA PRO A 126 -17.61 9.74 9.58
C PRO A 126 -18.04 9.70 11.06
N LEU A 127 -17.25 9.06 11.93
CA LEU A 127 -17.50 8.98 13.37
C LEU A 127 -16.89 10.17 14.14
N GLY A 128 -16.28 11.14 13.44
CA GLY A 128 -15.69 12.32 14.05
C GLY A 128 -14.29 12.11 14.64
N TYR A 129 -13.57 11.09 14.17
CA TYR A 129 -12.17 10.87 14.57
C TYR A 129 -11.26 11.94 13.96
N ALA A 130 -10.35 12.49 14.77
CA ALA A 130 -9.16 13.15 14.27
C ALA A 130 -8.17 12.09 13.77
N THR A 131 -7.59 12.26 12.58
CA THR A 131 -6.74 11.23 11.96
C THR A 131 -5.39 11.79 11.52
N ALA A 132 -4.30 11.11 11.89
CA ALA A 132 -2.94 11.52 11.51
C ALA A 132 -2.10 10.34 11.02
N ALA A 133 -1.39 10.55 9.93
CA ALA A 133 -0.31 9.69 9.45
C ALA A 133 1.04 10.37 9.72
N VAL A 134 1.99 9.67 10.34
CA VAL A 134 3.32 10.20 10.64
C VAL A 134 4.37 9.17 10.24
N GLY A 135 5.32 9.56 9.38
CA GLY A 135 6.39 8.70 8.90
C GLY A 135 6.17 8.19 7.47
N LYS A 136 6.64 6.99 7.15
CA LYS A 136 6.66 6.44 5.79
C LYS A 136 5.24 6.09 5.32
N TRP A 137 4.84 6.62 4.16
CA TRP A 137 3.56 6.30 3.50
C TRP A 137 3.66 5.07 2.58
N HIS A 138 4.42 5.19 1.49
CA HIS A 138 4.76 4.13 0.52
C HIS A 138 3.60 3.50 -0.26
N LEU A 139 2.48 4.20 -0.42
CA LEU A 139 1.30 3.76 -1.21
C LEU A 139 1.04 4.60 -2.46
N GLY A 140 2.11 5.18 -3.01
CA GLY A 140 2.06 6.11 -4.14
C GLY A 140 2.47 7.50 -3.72
N HIS A 141 3.29 8.15 -4.55
CA HIS A 141 3.87 9.46 -4.26
C HIS A 141 3.14 10.61 -4.97
N GLY A 142 2.28 10.30 -5.95
CA GLY A 142 1.43 11.28 -6.62
C GLY A 142 0.46 11.92 -5.63
N SER A 143 0.10 13.19 -5.87
CA SER A 143 -0.80 13.97 -5.03
C SER A 143 -2.16 13.31 -4.75
N GLU A 144 -2.63 12.50 -5.70
CA GLU A 144 -3.86 11.71 -5.66
C GLU A 144 -3.78 10.50 -4.73
N PHE A 145 -2.58 10.08 -4.33
CA PHE A 145 -2.32 8.91 -3.49
C PHE A 145 -1.79 9.27 -2.11
N LEU A 146 -1.53 10.55 -1.82
CA LEU A 146 -1.01 10.97 -0.51
C LEU A 146 -2.05 10.74 0.60
N PRO A 147 -1.63 10.62 1.88
CA PRO A 147 -2.51 10.25 2.99
C PRO A 147 -3.79 11.08 3.12
N LEU A 148 -3.74 12.37 2.79
CA LEU A 148 -4.90 13.28 2.85
C LEU A 148 -6.03 12.88 1.87
N ARG A 149 -5.72 12.09 0.84
CA ARG A 149 -6.71 11.50 -0.08
C ARG A 149 -7.28 10.17 0.41
N HIS A 150 -6.73 9.63 1.50
CA HIS A 150 -7.09 8.36 2.11
C HIS A 150 -7.49 8.55 3.58
N GLY A 151 -8.33 9.55 3.84
CA GLY A 151 -8.99 9.75 5.13
C GLY A 151 -8.22 10.55 6.16
N PHE A 152 -6.89 10.64 6.09
CA PHE A 152 -6.08 11.35 7.08
C PHE A 152 -6.30 12.87 7.05
N ASP A 153 -6.33 13.51 8.21
CA ASP A 153 -6.44 14.97 8.35
C ASP A 153 -5.05 15.64 8.38
N GLU A 154 -4.08 14.97 9.00
CA GLU A 154 -2.68 15.41 9.09
C GLU A 154 -1.73 14.37 8.50
N TYR A 155 -0.69 14.85 7.80
CA TYR A 155 0.43 14.02 7.36
C TYR A 155 1.76 14.72 7.59
N PHE A 156 2.74 13.99 8.13
CA PHE A 156 4.13 14.42 8.16
C PHE A 156 5.06 13.20 7.96
N GLY A 157 5.82 13.15 6.86
CA GLY A 157 6.73 12.03 6.63
C GLY A 157 7.20 11.85 5.20
N LEU A 158 7.76 10.67 4.91
CA LEU A 158 8.32 10.32 3.60
C LEU A 158 7.28 9.61 2.73
N PRO A 159 7.08 10.01 1.46
CA PRO A 159 6.10 9.36 0.58
C PRO A 159 6.48 7.92 0.20
N TYR A 160 7.75 7.54 0.34
CA TYR A 160 8.31 6.22 0.02
C TYR A 160 9.54 5.92 0.89
N SER A 161 10.22 4.81 0.62
CA SER A 161 11.36 4.31 1.40
C SER A 161 12.53 5.31 1.47
N ASN A 162 13.23 5.33 2.61
CA ASN A 162 14.32 6.27 2.90
C ASN A 162 15.63 5.97 2.14
N ASP A 163 15.75 4.79 1.52
CA ASP A 163 16.85 4.44 0.60
C ASP A 163 16.58 4.85 -0.86
N MET A 164 15.38 5.33 -1.19
CA MET A 164 15.01 5.71 -2.55
C MET A 164 15.39 7.16 -2.84
N TRP A 165 16.69 7.44 -2.80
CA TRP A 165 17.30 8.78 -2.89
C TRP A 165 18.66 8.74 -3.62
N PRO A 166 19.24 9.88 -4.06
CA PRO A 166 20.40 9.91 -4.95
C PRO A 166 21.74 9.77 -4.22
N VAL A 167 21.76 9.01 -3.12
CA VAL A 167 22.92 8.84 -2.25
C VAL A 167 23.11 7.35 -1.98
N ASP A 168 24.36 6.87 -2.12
CA ASP A 168 24.71 5.48 -1.83
C ASP A 168 24.72 5.24 -0.30
N TYR A 169 24.81 3.99 0.13
CA TYR A 169 24.68 3.60 1.53
C TYR A 169 25.81 4.11 2.45
N ASP A 170 26.94 4.53 1.87
CA ASP A 170 28.03 5.21 2.58
C ASP A 170 27.80 6.72 2.76
N GLY A 171 26.68 7.25 2.26
CA GLY A 171 26.34 8.66 2.30
C GLY A 171 27.00 9.49 1.19
N ILE A 172 27.67 8.84 0.23
CA ILE A 172 28.27 9.52 -0.92
C ILE A 172 27.20 9.68 -2.00
N PRO A 173 26.97 10.90 -2.51
CA PRO A 173 26.06 11.11 -3.64
C PRO A 173 26.45 10.27 -4.85
N ILE A 174 25.46 9.64 -5.48
CA ILE A 174 25.68 8.78 -6.66
C ILE A 174 26.28 9.64 -7.79
N SER A 175 27.44 9.22 -8.32
CA SER A 175 28.06 9.90 -9.46
C SER A 175 27.31 9.59 -10.75
N GLY A 176 26.86 10.62 -11.47
CA GLY A 176 26.11 10.48 -12.73
C GLY A 176 24.61 10.64 -12.53
N THR A 177 23.80 9.95 -13.34
CA THR A 177 22.33 10.00 -13.24
C THR A 177 21.84 8.97 -12.23
N SER A 178 21.36 9.43 -11.07
CA SER A 178 20.64 8.61 -10.10
C SER A 178 19.30 8.14 -10.68
N GLN A 179 18.89 6.92 -10.35
CA GLN A 179 17.53 6.42 -10.63
C GLN A 179 16.48 7.09 -9.75
N TYR A 180 16.87 7.59 -8.57
CA TYR A 180 15.96 8.18 -7.60
C TYR A 180 16.12 9.70 -7.50
N PRO A 181 15.00 10.44 -7.35
CA PRO A 181 15.03 11.88 -7.10
C PRO A 181 15.49 12.18 -5.66
N PRO A 182 15.82 13.44 -5.33
CA PRO A 182 15.98 13.88 -3.93
C PRO A 182 14.80 13.43 -3.08
N LEU A 183 15.07 12.99 -1.84
CA LEU A 183 14.07 12.40 -0.96
C LEU A 183 13.27 13.50 -0.26
N PRO A 184 11.97 13.67 -0.56
CA PRO A 184 11.19 14.74 0.03
C PRO A 184 10.65 14.34 1.40
N LEU A 185 10.66 15.29 2.32
CA LEU A 185 9.87 15.26 3.53
C LEU A 185 8.62 16.12 3.33
N ILE A 186 7.45 15.52 3.51
CA ILE A 186 6.16 16.12 3.19
C ILE A 186 5.42 16.50 4.47
N GLU A 187 4.74 17.65 4.45
CA GLU A 187 3.73 18.04 5.43
C GLU A 187 2.42 18.38 4.71
N GLY A 188 1.35 17.65 5.04
CA GLY A 188 0.10 17.69 4.26
C GLY A 188 0.33 17.20 2.82
N ASP A 189 0.22 18.09 1.85
CA ASP A 189 0.46 17.81 0.42
C ASP A 189 1.74 18.50 -0.11
N GLU A 190 2.49 19.18 0.75
CA GLU A 190 3.61 20.04 0.36
C GLU A 190 4.96 19.47 0.80
N VAL A 191 5.96 19.57 -0.08
CA VAL A 191 7.36 19.27 0.28
C VAL A 191 7.89 20.41 1.14
N VAL A 192 8.23 20.12 2.40
CA VAL A 192 8.74 21.12 3.36
C VAL A 192 10.26 21.09 3.50
N GLU A 193 10.89 19.96 3.17
CA GLU A 193 12.32 19.73 3.30
C GLU A 193 12.75 18.58 2.37
N THR A 194 14.04 18.52 2.04
CA THR A 194 14.67 17.37 1.39
C THR A 194 15.66 16.73 2.35
N VAL A 195 15.70 15.40 2.38
CA VAL A 195 16.74 14.63 3.05
C VAL A 195 17.90 14.52 2.06
N ASP A 196 19.01 15.19 2.35
CA ASP A 196 20.13 15.33 1.41
C ASP A 196 21.39 14.58 1.88
N GLU A 197 21.53 14.35 3.19
CA GLU A 197 22.67 13.64 3.79
C GLU A 197 22.22 12.58 4.82
N LEU A 198 23.09 11.61 5.15
CA LEU A 198 22.74 10.55 6.12
C LEU A 198 22.40 11.12 7.50
N THR A 199 23.03 12.22 7.89
CA THR A 199 22.75 12.90 9.17
C THR A 199 21.35 13.51 9.25
N ASP A 200 20.69 13.74 8.12
CA ASP A 200 19.29 14.16 8.11
C ASP A 200 18.37 12.98 8.53
N GLN A 201 18.77 11.75 8.16
CA GLN A 201 18.05 10.54 8.54
C GLN A 201 18.12 10.25 10.05
N ASP A 202 19.22 10.63 10.71
CA ASP A 202 19.42 10.49 12.17
C ASP A 202 18.31 11.15 13.01
N ARG A 203 17.55 12.08 12.41
CA ARG A 203 16.49 12.83 13.11
C ARG A 203 15.08 12.34 12.81
N LEU A 204 14.89 11.40 11.88
CA LEU A 204 13.55 11.00 11.42
C LEU A 204 12.73 10.39 12.55
N THR A 205 13.26 9.40 13.28
CA THR A 205 12.55 8.74 14.40
C THR A 205 12.16 9.76 15.47
N THR A 206 13.08 10.64 15.86
CA THR A 206 12.79 11.72 16.82
C THR A 206 11.68 12.66 16.31
N ARG A 207 11.77 13.15 15.06
CA ARG A 207 10.76 14.06 14.50
C ARG A 207 9.39 13.41 14.38
N TYR A 208 9.32 12.15 13.95
CA TYR A 208 8.06 11.40 13.89
C TYR A 208 7.46 11.21 15.28
N THR A 209 8.28 10.91 16.28
CA THR A 209 7.85 10.79 17.67
C THR A 209 7.28 12.11 18.20
N GLU A 210 7.97 13.22 17.97
CA GLU A 210 7.51 14.55 18.39
C GLU A 210 6.18 14.93 17.75
N ARG A 211 5.99 14.66 16.44
CA ARG A 211 4.72 14.90 15.75
C ARG A 211 3.59 14.02 16.29
N ALA A 212 3.85 12.75 16.54
CA ALA A 212 2.89 11.83 17.16
C ALA A 212 2.45 12.29 18.56
N VAL A 213 3.40 12.67 19.42
CA VAL A 213 3.10 13.18 20.78
C VAL A 213 2.29 14.47 20.70
N GLN A 214 2.68 15.40 19.83
CA GLN A 214 1.93 16.66 19.65
C GLN A 214 0.51 16.42 19.14
N PHE A 215 0.31 15.46 18.24
CA PHE A 215 -1.03 15.08 17.77
C PHE A 215 -1.89 14.53 18.91
N ILE A 216 -1.34 13.63 19.74
CA ILE A 216 -2.03 13.08 20.92
C ILE A 216 -2.40 14.21 21.90
N ASP A 217 -1.45 15.09 22.23
CA ASP A 217 -1.66 16.21 23.16
C ASP A 217 -2.80 17.14 22.68
N ARG A 218 -2.90 17.41 21.38
CA ARG A 218 -3.96 18.26 20.80
C ARG A 218 -5.31 17.54 20.69
N SER A 219 -5.29 16.24 20.42
CA SER A 219 -6.50 15.47 20.09
C SER A 219 -7.15 14.80 21.29
N ALA A 220 -6.56 14.86 22.48
CA ALA A 220 -7.03 14.12 23.67
C ALA A 220 -8.50 14.36 24.09
N ASN A 221 -9.14 15.42 23.60
CA ASN A 221 -10.56 15.69 23.86
C ASN A 221 -11.51 14.98 22.89
N ASP A 222 -11.03 14.66 21.69
CA ASP A 222 -11.76 14.03 20.60
C ASP A 222 -11.29 12.56 20.43
N PRO A 223 -12.08 11.68 19.82
CA PRO A 223 -11.55 10.37 19.43
C PRO A 223 -10.51 10.54 18.34
N PHE A 224 -9.42 9.77 18.38
CA PHE A 224 -8.36 9.90 17.39
C PHE A 224 -7.80 8.56 16.90
N PHE A 225 -7.29 8.60 15.66
CA PHE A 225 -6.50 7.54 15.05
C PHE A 225 -5.14 8.08 14.63
N LEU A 226 -4.08 7.52 15.21
CA LEU A 226 -2.70 7.84 14.86
C LEU A 226 -2.05 6.62 14.18
N TYR A 227 -1.60 6.79 12.96
CA TYR A 227 -0.72 5.86 12.25
C TYR A 227 0.71 6.39 12.28
N LEU A 228 1.52 5.89 13.22
CA LEU A 228 2.94 6.22 13.36
C LEU A 228 3.78 5.13 12.68
N ALA A 229 4.15 5.39 11.43
CA ALA A 229 4.84 4.45 10.56
C ALA A 229 6.32 4.84 10.41
N HIS A 230 7.17 4.41 11.35
CA HIS A 230 8.59 4.72 11.30
C HIS A 230 9.23 4.20 10.01
N SER A 231 10.18 4.97 9.45
CA SER A 231 11.05 4.51 8.35
C SER A 231 12.16 3.59 8.85
N MET A 232 12.40 3.58 10.17
CA MET A 232 13.39 2.71 10.79
C MET A 232 12.74 1.39 11.25
N PRO A 233 13.50 0.28 11.32
CA PRO A 233 14.95 0.15 11.07
C PRO A 233 15.36 -0.09 9.60
N HIS A 234 14.60 0.34 8.60
CA HIS A 234 15.02 0.19 7.21
C HIS A 234 16.30 0.98 6.92
N VAL A 235 17.20 0.32 6.21
CA VAL A 235 18.48 0.89 5.76
C VAL A 235 18.26 2.01 4.73
N PRO A 236 19.15 3.02 4.63
CA PRO A 236 20.29 3.26 5.50
C PRO A 236 19.82 3.64 6.92
N LEU A 237 20.50 3.08 7.93
CA LEU A 237 20.14 3.30 9.32
C LEU A 237 20.49 4.73 9.74
N GLY A 238 19.54 5.39 10.41
CA GLY A 238 19.72 6.70 11.01
C GLY A 238 19.33 6.66 12.48
N VAL A 239 20.22 7.16 13.35
CA VAL A 239 19.97 7.20 14.79
C VAL A 239 20.43 8.53 15.39
N SER A 240 19.62 9.06 16.29
CA SER A 240 19.95 10.30 16.96
C SER A 240 21.22 10.16 17.83
N PRO A 241 21.93 11.27 18.10
CA PRO A 241 23.11 11.26 18.97
C PRO A 241 22.87 10.71 20.38
N ARG A 242 21.60 10.62 20.83
CA ARG A 242 21.23 10.08 22.13
C ARG A 242 21.46 8.57 22.25
N PHE A 243 21.25 7.83 21.16
CA PHE A 243 21.30 6.36 21.16
C PHE A 243 22.52 5.82 20.43
N LYS A 244 23.27 6.65 19.70
CA LYS A 244 24.47 6.21 18.98
C LYS A 244 25.51 5.57 19.90
N GLY A 245 25.89 4.33 19.62
CA GLY A 245 26.84 3.52 20.37
C GLY A 245 26.32 2.99 21.72
N SER A 246 25.00 2.85 21.88
CA SER A 246 24.37 2.38 23.12
C SER A 246 24.10 0.87 23.16
N SER A 247 24.12 0.19 22.01
CA SER A 247 23.90 -1.25 21.88
C SER A 247 25.17 -2.05 21.58
N GLU A 248 25.20 -3.30 22.04
CA GLU A 248 26.20 -4.30 21.65
C GLU A 248 26.04 -4.76 20.18
N GLN A 249 24.87 -4.57 19.56
CA GLN A 249 24.58 -4.86 18.15
C GLN A 249 24.84 -3.65 17.24
N GLY A 250 25.64 -2.69 17.70
CA GLY A 250 26.00 -1.52 16.92
C GLY A 250 24.79 -0.69 16.47
N LEU A 251 24.89 -0.13 15.27
CA LEU A 251 23.92 0.85 14.77
C LEU A 251 22.49 0.30 14.66
N TYR A 252 22.32 -0.98 14.31
CA TYR A 252 21.00 -1.60 14.28
C TYR A 252 20.35 -1.60 15.66
N GLY A 253 21.07 -2.07 16.67
CA GLY A 253 20.55 -2.09 18.04
C GLY A 253 20.30 -0.70 18.61
N ASP A 254 21.11 0.30 18.24
CA ASP A 254 20.88 1.71 18.61
C ASP A 254 19.55 2.22 18.05
N VAL A 255 19.26 1.91 16.79
CA VAL A 255 17.99 2.26 16.13
C VAL A 255 16.79 1.61 16.83
N ILE A 256 16.90 0.31 17.17
CA ILE A 256 15.84 -0.38 17.90
C ILE A 256 15.60 0.25 19.28
N GLN A 257 16.65 0.67 19.99
CA GLN A 257 16.51 1.39 21.26
C GLN A 257 15.85 2.77 21.09
N GLU A 258 16.09 3.47 19.99
CA GLU A 258 15.39 4.74 19.71
C GLU A 258 13.91 4.52 19.37
N ILE A 259 13.58 3.47 18.62
CA ILE A 259 12.18 3.06 18.37
C ILE A 259 11.49 2.70 19.69
N ASP A 260 12.16 1.96 20.58
CA ASP A 260 11.63 1.65 21.92
C ASP A 260 11.37 2.93 22.73
N TRP A 261 12.30 3.90 22.70
CA TRP A 261 12.06 5.20 23.30
C TRP A 261 10.85 5.93 22.69
N SER A 262 10.67 5.88 21.38
CA SER A 262 9.51 6.44 20.69
C SER A 262 8.19 5.87 21.24
N VAL A 263 8.13 4.55 21.42
CA VAL A 263 6.99 3.86 22.06
C VAL A 263 6.78 4.40 23.48
N GLY A 264 7.85 4.55 24.26
CA GLY A 264 7.80 5.16 25.59
C GLY A 264 7.17 6.56 25.59
N GLN A 265 7.55 7.43 24.65
CA GLN A 265 7.00 8.79 24.55
C GLN A 265 5.52 8.80 24.19
N VAL A 266 5.08 7.90 23.29
CA VAL A 266 3.67 7.74 22.96
C VAL A 266 2.87 7.31 24.19
N LEU A 267 3.35 6.30 24.92
CA LEU A 267 2.68 5.84 26.14
C LEU A 267 2.61 6.94 27.22
N GLU A 268 3.71 7.67 27.43
CA GLU A 268 3.75 8.81 28.37
C GLU A 268 2.78 9.93 27.96
N ALA A 269 2.63 10.21 26.66
CA ALA A 269 1.67 11.18 26.17
C ALA A 269 0.22 10.74 26.45
N LEU A 270 -0.11 9.46 26.21
CA LEU A 270 -1.43 8.91 26.51
C LEU A 270 -1.76 8.97 28.01
N ASP A 271 -0.79 8.63 28.87
CA ASP A 271 -0.93 8.67 30.33
C ASP A 271 -1.10 10.12 30.82
N ARG A 272 -0.26 11.05 30.35
CA ARG A 272 -0.31 12.48 30.73
C ARG A 272 -1.63 13.14 30.35
N ASN A 273 -2.22 12.76 29.22
CA ASN A 273 -3.51 13.28 28.77
C ASN A 273 -4.71 12.52 29.36
N GLY A 274 -4.48 11.48 30.16
CA GLY A 274 -5.54 10.71 30.81
C GLY A 274 -6.42 9.92 29.83
N VAL A 275 -5.88 9.55 28.66
CA VAL A 275 -6.60 8.80 27.61
C VAL A 275 -6.12 7.36 27.45
N ALA A 276 -5.09 6.94 28.19
CA ALA A 276 -4.49 5.60 28.10
C ALA A 276 -5.49 4.45 28.27
N GLU A 277 -6.41 4.54 29.24
CA GLU A 277 -7.43 3.49 29.49
C GLU A 277 -8.45 3.34 28.34
N ASN A 278 -8.60 4.37 27.51
CA ASN A 278 -9.52 4.37 26.37
C ASN A 278 -8.78 4.37 25.03
N THR A 279 -7.54 3.88 25.00
CA THR A 279 -6.72 3.81 23.78
C THR A 279 -6.23 2.39 23.55
N LEU A 280 -6.51 1.86 22.35
CA LEU A 280 -5.86 0.67 21.84
C LEU A 280 -4.52 1.08 21.20
N VAL A 281 -3.42 0.60 21.76
CA VAL A 281 -2.07 0.75 21.19
C VAL A 281 -1.67 -0.56 20.53
N ILE A 282 -1.28 -0.50 19.27
CA ILE A 282 -0.82 -1.64 18.46
C ILE A 282 0.62 -1.34 18.01
N PHE A 283 1.54 -2.27 18.26
CA PHE A 283 2.91 -2.23 17.74
C PHE A 283 3.15 -3.44 16.85
N THR A 284 3.64 -3.25 15.63
CA THR A 284 4.07 -4.33 14.74
C THR A 284 5.00 -3.82 13.61
N SER A 285 5.38 -4.68 12.66
CA SER A 285 6.26 -4.36 11.53
C SER A 285 5.64 -4.71 10.18
N ASP A 286 6.10 -4.08 9.10
CA ASP A 286 5.57 -4.30 7.75
C ASP A 286 6.03 -5.59 7.08
N ASN A 287 7.20 -6.09 7.46
CA ASN A 287 7.72 -7.40 7.08
C ASN A 287 8.93 -7.73 7.97
N GLY A 288 9.42 -8.96 7.85
CA GLY A 288 10.67 -9.39 8.47
C GLY A 288 11.90 -8.69 7.88
N PRO A 289 13.09 -9.00 8.41
CA PRO A 289 14.27 -8.19 8.25
C PRO A 289 14.96 -8.38 6.91
N TRP A 290 15.68 -7.35 6.49
CA TRP A 290 16.45 -7.36 5.25
C TRP A 290 17.84 -7.98 5.43
N LEU A 291 17.88 -9.29 5.64
CA LEU A 291 19.05 -10.04 6.16
C LEU A 291 20.38 -9.86 5.39
N ASN A 292 20.37 -9.50 4.11
CA ASN A 292 21.60 -9.34 3.33
C ASN A 292 22.39 -8.08 3.73
N TYR A 293 21.87 -7.21 4.60
CA TYR A 293 22.63 -6.09 5.19
C TYR A 293 23.42 -6.50 6.44
N GLY A 294 23.41 -7.78 6.83
CA GLY A 294 24.27 -8.31 7.89
C GLY A 294 24.10 -7.58 9.22
N ASN A 295 25.14 -6.88 9.68
CA ASN A 295 25.12 -6.14 10.94
C ASN A 295 24.18 -4.91 10.95
N HIS A 296 23.57 -4.56 9.81
CA HIS A 296 22.55 -3.53 9.66
C HIS A 296 21.15 -4.12 9.41
N ALA A 297 20.92 -5.39 9.74
CA ALA A 297 19.64 -6.06 9.60
C ALA A 297 19.18 -6.68 10.92
N GLY A 298 17.87 -6.90 11.03
CA GLY A 298 17.23 -7.59 12.15
C GLY A 298 17.39 -9.11 12.15
N SER A 299 16.84 -9.74 13.19
CA SER A 299 16.83 -11.19 13.37
C SER A 299 15.47 -11.82 13.09
N THR A 300 15.47 -12.88 12.29
CA THR A 300 14.32 -13.79 12.15
C THR A 300 14.28 -14.90 13.20
N GLY A 301 15.31 -15.01 14.04
CA GLY A 301 15.42 -16.05 15.05
C GLY A 301 15.27 -17.46 14.45
N PRO A 302 14.28 -18.26 14.90
CA PRO A 302 14.07 -19.62 14.40
C PRO A 302 13.38 -19.68 13.03
N LEU A 303 12.91 -18.55 12.51
CA LEU A 303 12.12 -18.49 11.29
C LEU A 303 13.02 -18.55 10.05
N ARG A 304 12.51 -19.18 8.99
CA ARG A 304 13.27 -19.41 7.76
C ARG A 304 13.22 -18.19 6.83
N GLU A 305 14.40 -17.84 6.29
CA GLU A 305 14.63 -16.71 5.37
C GLU A 305 14.26 -15.35 6.00
N GLY A 306 13.92 -14.34 5.18
CA GLY A 306 13.65 -12.95 5.57
C GLY A 306 12.83 -12.21 4.52
N LYS A 307 12.94 -10.87 4.49
CA LYS A 307 12.26 -9.98 3.53
C LYS A 307 12.34 -10.52 2.10
N GLY A 308 11.26 -10.34 1.33
CA GLY A 308 11.22 -10.78 -0.07
C GLY A 308 10.83 -12.25 -0.28
N THR A 309 10.47 -12.97 0.80
CA THR A 309 10.06 -14.39 0.76
C THR A 309 8.69 -14.59 1.41
N ALA A 310 8.03 -15.70 1.07
CA ALA A 310 6.78 -16.15 1.69
C ALA A 310 7.01 -17.22 2.79
N LEU A 311 8.27 -17.50 3.08
CA LEU A 311 8.72 -18.37 4.17
C LEU A 311 8.63 -17.60 5.49
N GLU A 312 8.56 -18.27 6.63
CA GLU A 312 8.10 -17.67 7.90
C GLU A 312 8.84 -16.39 8.30
N GLY A 313 10.14 -16.28 8.03
CA GLY A 313 10.94 -15.10 8.36
C GLY A 313 10.64 -13.85 7.52
N GLY A 314 9.91 -13.99 6.41
CA GLY A 314 9.48 -12.88 5.56
C GLY A 314 8.25 -12.14 6.09
N PRO A 315 7.12 -12.82 6.36
CA PRO A 315 5.89 -12.16 6.80
C PRO A 315 5.59 -12.30 8.30
N ARG A 316 6.16 -13.24 9.06
CA ARG A 316 5.89 -13.33 10.51
C ARG A 316 6.69 -12.25 11.25
N VAL A 317 5.98 -11.37 11.97
CA VAL A 317 6.52 -10.13 12.55
C VAL A 317 6.15 -10.02 14.04
N PRO A 318 6.87 -9.25 14.86
CA PRO A 318 6.46 -9.05 16.24
C PRO A 318 5.13 -8.27 16.27
N ALA A 319 4.24 -8.61 17.21
CA ALA A 319 3.01 -7.84 17.41
C ALA A 319 2.63 -7.75 18.90
N ILE A 320 2.37 -6.53 19.37
CA ILE A 320 2.00 -6.25 20.76
C ILE A 320 0.79 -5.32 20.75
N MET A 321 -0.24 -5.65 21.54
CA MET A 321 -1.45 -4.83 21.66
C MET A 321 -1.76 -4.56 23.14
N ARG A 322 -1.99 -3.29 23.49
CA ARG A 322 -2.33 -2.85 24.85
C ARG A 322 -3.63 -2.06 24.83
N TRP A 323 -4.58 -2.46 25.67
CA TRP A 323 -5.83 -1.74 25.90
C TRP A 323 -6.29 -1.98 27.36
N PRO A 324 -5.91 -1.08 28.29
CA PRO A 324 -6.17 -1.30 29.71
C PRO A 324 -7.66 -1.50 30.01
N GLY A 325 -7.95 -2.43 30.93
CA GLY A 325 -9.32 -2.81 31.30
C GLY A 325 -10.08 -3.62 30.25
N ARG A 326 -9.49 -3.91 29.08
CA ARG A 326 -10.09 -4.73 28.01
C ARG A 326 -9.22 -5.91 27.60
N ILE A 327 -7.91 -5.68 27.41
CA ILE A 327 -6.92 -6.73 27.21
C ILE A 327 -6.34 -7.11 28.57
N GLU A 328 -6.30 -8.41 28.87
CA GLU A 328 -5.67 -8.93 30.09
C GLU A 328 -4.15 -8.70 30.04
N PRO A 329 -3.55 -8.01 31.02
CA PRO A 329 -2.12 -7.71 31.03
C PRO A 329 -1.23 -8.96 31.07
N GLY A 330 -0.15 -8.93 30.28
CA GLY A 330 0.86 -10.00 30.22
C GLY A 330 0.38 -11.26 29.52
N SER A 331 -0.72 -11.19 28.77
CA SER A 331 -1.28 -12.33 28.06
C SER A 331 -0.51 -12.64 26.76
N ILE A 332 -0.64 -13.89 26.30
CA ILE A 332 -0.01 -14.39 25.08
C ILE A 332 -1.11 -14.89 24.15
N CYS A 333 -1.08 -14.46 22.89
CA CYS A 333 -1.95 -15.00 21.85
C CYS A 333 -1.13 -15.81 20.85
N ASP A 334 -1.40 -17.11 20.80
CA ASP A 334 -0.81 -18.06 19.85
C ASP A 334 -1.75 -18.40 18.69
N ARG A 335 -2.89 -17.70 18.59
CA ARG A 335 -3.83 -17.81 17.47
C ARG A 335 -3.37 -16.97 16.29
N LEU A 336 -3.59 -17.51 15.10
CA LEU A 336 -3.29 -16.87 13.83
C LEU A 336 -4.02 -15.52 13.72
N ALA A 337 -3.26 -14.46 13.51
CA ALA A 337 -3.74 -13.12 13.22
C ALA A 337 -2.81 -12.42 12.22
N SER A 338 -3.28 -11.35 11.59
CA SER A 338 -2.49 -10.62 10.59
C SER A 338 -2.80 -9.14 10.55
N THR A 339 -1.90 -8.34 9.97
CA THR A 339 -2.12 -6.90 9.74
C THR A 339 -3.42 -6.60 8.99
N ILE A 340 -3.87 -7.49 8.08
CA ILE A 340 -5.16 -7.34 7.37
C ILE A 340 -6.37 -7.39 8.31
N ASP A 341 -6.23 -7.94 9.51
CA ASP A 341 -7.31 -8.04 10.50
C ASP A 341 -7.54 -6.75 11.28
N ILE A 342 -6.61 -5.78 11.17
CA ILE A 342 -6.67 -4.54 11.96
C ILE A 342 -7.87 -3.68 11.56
N LEU A 343 -8.12 -3.47 10.26
CA LEU A 343 -9.27 -2.68 9.80
C LEU A 343 -10.62 -3.19 10.34
N PRO A 344 -10.99 -4.47 10.13
CA PRO A 344 -12.28 -4.96 10.62
C PRO A 344 -12.37 -5.01 12.15
N THR A 345 -11.25 -5.18 12.84
CA THR A 345 -11.21 -5.14 14.30
C THR A 345 -11.42 -3.72 14.83
N VAL A 346 -10.78 -2.72 14.22
CA VAL A 346 -11.02 -1.30 14.53
C VAL A 346 -12.46 -0.91 14.24
N ALA A 347 -13.03 -1.39 13.13
CA ALA A 347 -14.45 -1.17 12.83
C ALA A 347 -15.37 -1.73 13.93
N ALA A 348 -15.10 -2.96 14.38
CA ALA A 348 -15.87 -3.59 15.45
C ALA A 348 -15.75 -2.86 16.80
N ILE A 349 -14.56 -2.35 17.14
CA ILE A 349 -14.31 -1.60 18.38
C ILE A 349 -15.04 -0.26 18.38
N THR A 350 -15.00 0.44 17.25
CA THR A 350 -15.49 1.83 17.13
C THR A 350 -16.95 1.93 16.70
N GLY A 351 -17.52 0.84 16.18
CA GLY A 351 -18.83 0.83 15.54
C GLY A 351 -18.84 1.40 14.12
N ALA A 352 -17.67 1.57 13.50
CA ALA A 352 -17.57 2.01 12.12
C ALA A 352 -18.16 0.96 11.16
N THR A 353 -18.70 1.42 10.04
CA THR A 353 -19.21 0.53 8.99
C THR A 353 -18.03 0.04 8.16
N LEU A 354 -18.00 -1.27 7.86
CA LEU A 354 -17.00 -1.85 6.97
C LEU A 354 -17.17 -1.30 5.54
N PRO A 355 -16.10 -1.33 4.72
CA PRO A 355 -16.20 -0.97 3.30
C PRO A 355 -17.29 -1.77 2.57
N GLU A 356 -17.92 -1.15 1.56
CA GLU A 356 -18.90 -1.86 0.71
C GLU A 356 -18.24 -2.95 -0.13
N ASN A 357 -17.02 -2.68 -0.61
CA ASN A 357 -16.22 -3.66 -1.32
C ASN A 357 -15.73 -4.75 -0.37
N PRO A 358 -15.68 -6.03 -0.80
CA PRO A 358 -15.14 -7.11 0.01
C PRO A 358 -13.70 -6.86 0.45
N ILE A 359 -13.43 -7.16 1.73
CA ILE A 359 -12.12 -7.17 2.38
C ILE A 359 -11.78 -8.61 2.84
N ASP A 360 -10.50 -8.89 3.09
CA ASP A 360 -10.00 -10.23 3.45
C ASP A 360 -9.68 -10.39 4.95
N GLY A 361 -9.57 -9.26 5.65
CA GLY A 361 -9.43 -9.19 7.09
C GLY A 361 -10.63 -9.74 7.84
N VAL A 362 -10.39 -10.30 9.02
CA VAL A 362 -11.45 -10.73 9.95
C VAL A 362 -11.34 -9.98 11.25
N ASN A 363 -12.47 -9.82 11.95
CA ASN A 363 -12.47 -9.18 13.27
C ASN A 363 -11.85 -10.12 14.31
N ILE A 364 -10.70 -9.71 14.88
CA ILE A 364 -9.97 -10.45 15.91
C ILE A 364 -10.23 -9.95 17.35
N LEU A 365 -11.28 -9.14 17.57
CA LEU A 365 -11.62 -8.62 18.91
C LEU A 365 -11.78 -9.75 19.95
N SER A 366 -12.30 -10.92 19.54
CA SER A 366 -12.41 -12.07 20.42
C SER A 366 -11.07 -12.59 20.94
N LEU A 367 -9.99 -12.44 20.16
CA LEU A 367 -8.63 -12.76 20.62
C LEU A 367 -8.18 -11.76 21.69
N LEU A 368 -8.41 -10.46 21.45
CA LEU A 368 -8.04 -9.38 22.40
C LEU A 368 -8.76 -9.50 23.74
N GLU A 369 -10.01 -9.98 23.73
CA GLU A 369 -10.81 -10.24 24.93
C GLU A 369 -10.52 -11.62 25.56
N LEU A 370 -9.47 -12.32 25.13
CA LEU A 370 -9.04 -13.65 25.61
C LEU A 370 -10.14 -14.72 25.60
N GLN A 371 -10.94 -14.75 24.53
CA GLN A 371 -11.86 -15.86 24.31
C GLN A 371 -11.04 -17.09 23.85
N LEU A 372 -10.78 -18.01 24.78
CA LEU A 372 -9.83 -19.12 24.59
C LEU A 372 -10.09 -20.02 23.36
N ASP A 373 -11.36 -20.17 22.98
CA ASP A 373 -11.81 -20.99 21.84
C ASP A 373 -11.99 -20.18 20.55
N ALA A 374 -11.64 -18.89 20.55
CA ALA A 374 -11.80 -18.04 19.37
C ALA A 374 -10.71 -18.31 18.33
N GLU A 375 -11.14 -18.62 17.11
CA GLU A 375 -10.30 -18.75 15.92
C GLU A 375 -10.92 -17.95 14.77
N PRO A 376 -10.98 -16.61 14.86
CA PRO A 376 -11.63 -15.78 13.86
C PRO A 376 -10.96 -15.91 12.48
N ARG A 377 -9.63 -16.10 12.45
CA ARG A 377 -8.85 -16.41 11.25
C ARG A 377 -8.41 -17.87 11.29
N THR A 378 -8.97 -18.67 10.38
CA THR A 378 -8.60 -20.08 10.23
C THR A 378 -7.62 -20.32 9.09
N GLN A 379 -7.63 -19.44 8.08
CA GLN A 379 -6.85 -19.56 6.85
C GLN A 379 -6.05 -18.29 6.55
N PHE A 380 -4.92 -18.47 5.86
CA PHE A 380 -4.09 -17.37 5.39
C PHE A 380 -3.39 -17.73 4.07
N TRP A 381 -3.37 -16.78 3.13
CA TRP A 381 -2.74 -16.94 1.82
C TRP A 381 -1.48 -16.09 1.75
N PHE A 382 -0.36 -16.72 1.41
CA PHE A 382 0.92 -16.05 1.30
C PHE A 382 1.17 -15.69 -0.15
N TYR A 383 0.94 -14.42 -0.47
CA TYR A 383 1.33 -13.84 -1.74
C TYR A 383 2.69 -13.16 -1.64
N TYR A 384 3.38 -13.11 -2.76
CA TYR A 384 4.49 -12.18 -2.95
C TYR A 384 4.49 -11.70 -4.38
N THR A 385 4.35 -10.40 -4.60
CA THR A 385 4.34 -9.79 -5.94
C THR A 385 3.29 -10.39 -6.90
N GLY A 386 2.16 -10.85 -6.36
CA GLY A 386 1.06 -11.48 -7.12
C GLY A 386 1.24 -12.98 -7.41
N GLU A 387 2.24 -13.62 -6.82
CA GLU A 387 2.44 -15.07 -6.87
C GLU A 387 1.86 -15.73 -5.62
N LEU A 388 0.98 -16.73 -5.77
CA LEU A 388 0.51 -17.51 -4.63
C LEU A 388 1.59 -18.54 -4.26
N ARG A 389 2.35 -18.26 -3.21
CA ARG A 389 3.51 -19.08 -2.81
C ARG A 389 3.19 -20.10 -1.73
N ALA A 390 2.22 -19.81 -0.88
CA ALA A 390 1.75 -20.75 0.12
C ALA A 390 0.32 -20.47 0.58
N VAL A 391 -0.29 -21.46 1.22
CA VAL A 391 -1.51 -21.28 2.02
C VAL A 391 -1.35 -21.98 3.37
N ARG A 392 -2.09 -21.50 4.38
CA ARG A 392 -2.10 -22.07 5.71
C ARG A 392 -3.51 -22.27 6.21
N GLU A 393 -3.73 -23.36 6.94
CA GLU A 393 -4.91 -23.59 7.76
C GLU A 393 -4.49 -24.21 9.11
N GLY A 394 -4.78 -23.50 10.21
CA GLY A 394 -4.32 -23.89 11.54
C GLY A 394 -2.80 -24.05 11.60
N ARG A 395 -2.30 -25.21 12.03
CA ARG A 395 -0.85 -25.50 12.09
C ARG A 395 -0.20 -25.85 10.76
N TRP A 396 -0.99 -26.08 9.71
CA TRP A 396 -0.50 -26.65 8.47
C TRP A 396 -0.23 -25.57 7.44
N LYS A 397 1.00 -25.50 6.94
CA LYS A 397 1.39 -24.58 5.86
C LYS A 397 1.82 -25.37 4.63
N ARG A 398 1.14 -25.13 3.52
CA ARG A 398 1.39 -25.73 2.21
C ARG A 398 2.16 -24.73 1.35
N ILE A 399 3.39 -25.09 0.96
CA ILE A 399 4.19 -24.31 0.01
C ILE A 399 3.99 -24.83 -1.40
N PHE A 400 3.73 -23.95 -2.36
CA PHE A 400 3.73 -24.27 -3.79
C PHE A 400 5.12 -24.05 -4.39
N GLU A 401 5.49 -24.81 -5.41
CA GLU A 401 6.77 -24.62 -6.08
C GLU A 401 6.90 -23.22 -6.67
N HIS A 402 7.98 -22.51 -6.33
CA HIS A 402 8.26 -21.18 -6.86
C HIS A 402 9.75 -20.84 -6.78
N ARG A 403 10.18 -19.86 -7.56
CA ARG A 403 11.54 -19.30 -7.49
C ARG A 403 11.54 -18.07 -6.60
N THR A 404 12.46 -18.00 -5.64
CA THR A 404 12.59 -16.87 -4.72
C THR A 404 14.06 -16.53 -4.47
N ARG A 405 14.30 -15.33 -3.95
CA ARG A 405 15.57 -14.99 -3.33
C ARG A 405 15.79 -15.85 -2.09
N SER A 406 17.05 -16.10 -1.75
CA SER A 406 17.45 -16.75 -0.50
C SER A 406 18.70 -16.07 0.07
N TYR A 407 18.76 -16.01 1.39
CA TYR A 407 19.87 -15.51 2.19
C TYR A 407 20.84 -16.63 2.58
N VAL A 408 20.52 -17.89 2.26
CA VAL A 408 21.34 -19.06 2.61
C VAL A 408 22.43 -19.28 1.57
N GLY A 409 23.65 -19.56 2.03
CA GLY A 409 24.78 -19.89 1.17
C GLY A 409 25.41 -18.69 0.46
N VAL A 410 25.09 -17.48 0.90
CA VAL A 410 25.71 -16.22 0.47
C VAL A 410 26.24 -15.47 1.69
N GLU A 411 27.30 -14.69 1.49
CA GLU A 411 27.85 -13.84 2.56
C GLU A 411 27.01 -12.56 2.65
N PRO A 412 26.47 -12.20 3.83
CA PRO A 412 25.79 -10.93 4.00
C PRO A 412 26.78 -9.77 3.85
N GLY A 413 26.24 -8.60 3.50
CA GLY A 413 26.99 -7.36 3.52
C GLY A 413 27.17 -6.83 4.94
N ALA A 414 27.71 -5.62 5.06
CA ALA A 414 27.93 -4.97 6.33
C ALA A 414 27.99 -3.45 6.16
N ASP A 415 27.83 -2.73 7.27
CA ASP A 415 28.07 -1.29 7.39
C ASP A 415 27.33 -0.50 6.30
N GLY A 416 26.02 -0.78 6.19
CA GLY A 416 25.11 -0.14 5.26
C GLY A 416 25.09 -0.76 3.87
N HIS A 417 26.04 -1.62 3.50
CA HIS A 417 26.11 -2.17 2.15
C HIS A 417 25.46 -3.56 2.06
N PRO A 418 24.64 -3.83 1.03
CA PRO A 418 24.01 -5.14 0.86
C PRO A 418 25.01 -6.19 0.36
N GLY A 419 24.88 -7.40 0.89
CA GLY A 419 25.42 -8.62 0.27
C GLY A 419 24.52 -9.12 -0.87
N PRO A 420 24.99 -10.07 -1.69
CA PRO A 420 24.21 -10.66 -2.77
C PRO A 420 23.06 -11.55 -2.23
N TYR A 421 22.12 -11.87 -3.11
CA TYR A 421 21.17 -12.96 -2.88
C TYR A 421 21.55 -14.19 -3.68
N ALA A 422 21.27 -15.36 -3.13
CA ALA A 422 21.04 -16.54 -3.96
C ALA A 422 19.62 -16.48 -4.55
N PHE A 423 19.38 -17.24 -5.61
CA PHE A 423 18.03 -17.50 -6.11
C PHE A 423 17.82 -19.01 -6.17
N ILE A 424 16.84 -19.50 -5.42
CA ILE A 424 16.54 -20.93 -5.29
C ILE A 424 15.14 -21.23 -5.82
N THR A 425 14.91 -22.49 -6.18
CA THR A 425 13.56 -23.02 -6.36
C THR A 425 13.17 -23.69 -5.05
N VAL A 426 12.11 -23.20 -4.41
CA VAL A 426 11.51 -23.83 -3.25
C VAL A 426 10.56 -24.90 -3.75
N PRO A 427 10.75 -26.17 -3.39
CA PRO A 427 9.87 -27.23 -3.85
C PRO A 427 8.51 -27.14 -3.16
N THR A 428 7.54 -27.80 -3.78
CA THR A 428 6.24 -28.08 -3.18
C THR A 428 6.42 -28.89 -1.89
N ALA A 429 5.91 -28.40 -0.75
CA ALA A 429 6.07 -29.04 0.56
C ALA A 429 4.88 -28.78 1.50
N LEU A 430 4.79 -29.54 2.59
CA LEU A 430 3.85 -29.34 3.70
C LEU A 430 4.62 -29.28 5.03
N TYR A 431 4.38 -28.24 5.83
CA TYR A 431 4.99 -28.05 7.14
C TYR A 431 3.94 -28.01 8.25
N ASN A 432 4.30 -28.51 9.43
CA ASN A 432 3.54 -28.37 10.67
C ASN A 432 4.23 -27.34 11.58
N LEU A 433 3.70 -26.12 11.63
CA LEU A 433 4.36 -24.98 12.29
C LEU A 433 4.39 -25.10 13.82
N ASP A 434 3.51 -25.91 14.42
CA ASP A 434 3.54 -26.17 15.88
C ASP A 434 4.78 -26.99 16.29
N LEU A 435 5.32 -27.78 15.36
CA LEU A 435 6.48 -28.65 15.58
C LEU A 435 7.75 -28.14 14.89
N ASP A 436 7.60 -27.36 13.83
CA ASP A 436 8.68 -26.91 12.95
C ASP A 436 8.35 -25.53 12.36
N ILE A 437 8.46 -24.51 13.21
CA ILE A 437 8.30 -23.09 12.81
C ILE A 437 9.38 -22.63 11.80
N GLY A 438 10.47 -23.39 11.69
CA GLY A 438 11.57 -23.12 10.76
C GLY A 438 11.38 -23.74 9.37
N GLU A 439 10.26 -24.42 9.10
CA GLU A 439 9.94 -24.99 7.79
C GLU A 439 11.09 -25.86 7.22
N THR A 440 11.62 -26.76 8.04
CA THR A 440 12.78 -27.60 7.76
C THR A 440 12.43 -29.04 7.39
N VAL A 441 11.27 -29.55 7.81
CA VAL A 441 10.85 -30.94 7.62
C VAL A 441 9.55 -30.99 6.83
N ASP A 442 9.65 -31.39 5.55
CA ASP A 442 8.48 -31.66 4.72
C ASP A 442 7.79 -32.95 5.17
N VAL A 443 6.48 -32.85 5.46
CA VAL A 443 5.63 -33.95 5.92
C VAL A 443 4.48 -34.27 4.97
N ALA A 444 4.57 -33.83 3.69
CA ALA A 444 3.52 -34.01 2.70
C ALA A 444 3.17 -35.49 2.45
N GLU A 445 4.17 -36.36 2.36
CA GLU A 445 3.97 -37.80 2.12
C GLU A 445 3.18 -38.49 3.24
N GLN A 446 3.30 -38.02 4.48
CA GLN A 446 2.62 -38.59 5.64
C GLN A 446 1.19 -38.05 5.83
N HIS A 447 0.84 -36.95 5.17
CA HIS A 447 -0.44 -36.25 5.35
C HIS A 447 -1.13 -35.88 4.01
N PRO A 448 -1.42 -36.85 3.13
CA PRO A 448 -2.00 -36.58 1.81
C PRO A 448 -3.40 -35.95 1.87
N ASP A 449 -4.17 -36.23 2.93
CA ASP A 449 -5.48 -35.61 3.19
C ASP A 449 -5.35 -34.11 3.46
N VAL A 450 -4.33 -33.71 4.24
CA VAL A 450 -4.02 -32.30 4.52
C VAL A 450 -3.54 -31.60 3.25
N VAL A 451 -2.67 -32.25 2.47
CA VAL A 451 -2.20 -31.71 1.17
C VAL A 451 -3.39 -31.39 0.26
N ASN A 452 -4.30 -32.35 0.04
CA ASN A 452 -5.45 -32.14 -0.84
C ASN A 452 -6.32 -30.96 -0.37
N ARG A 453 -6.61 -30.89 0.94
CA ARG A 453 -7.40 -29.79 1.52
C ARG A 453 -6.74 -28.43 1.34
N LEU A 454 -5.43 -28.33 1.57
CA LEU A 454 -4.71 -27.07 1.39
C LEU A 454 -4.54 -26.71 -0.09
N ASP A 455 -4.40 -27.69 -0.99
CA ASP A 455 -4.39 -27.44 -2.43
C ASP A 455 -5.75 -26.88 -2.91
N GLU A 456 -6.88 -27.34 -2.35
CA GLU A 456 -8.20 -26.76 -2.61
C GLU A 456 -8.30 -25.29 -2.14
N ILE A 457 -7.76 -24.95 -0.96
CA ILE A 457 -7.66 -23.56 -0.50
C ILE A 457 -6.79 -22.74 -1.46
N GLY A 458 -5.70 -23.33 -1.95
CA GLY A 458 -4.87 -22.74 -2.98
C GLY A 458 -5.67 -22.40 -4.25
N GLU A 459 -6.47 -23.34 -4.75
CA GLU A 459 -7.31 -23.09 -5.93
C GLU A 459 -8.36 -21.99 -5.72
N VAL A 460 -8.95 -21.91 -4.53
CA VAL A 460 -9.81 -20.78 -4.15
C VAL A 460 -9.03 -19.47 -4.24
N ALA A 461 -7.88 -19.37 -3.56
CA ALA A 461 -7.04 -18.18 -3.58
C ALA A 461 -6.66 -17.76 -5.00
N ARG A 462 -6.24 -18.73 -5.85
CA ARG A 462 -5.89 -18.47 -7.27
C ARG A 462 -7.09 -17.97 -8.07
N SER A 463 -8.29 -18.52 -7.83
CA SER A 463 -9.51 -18.07 -8.53
C SER A 463 -9.91 -16.65 -8.12
N THR A 464 -9.76 -16.31 -6.84
CA THR A 464 -10.16 -15.02 -6.27
C THR A 464 -9.18 -13.92 -6.62
N LEU A 465 -7.89 -14.12 -6.33
CA LEU A 465 -6.86 -13.08 -6.41
C LEU A 465 -5.84 -13.27 -7.54
N GLY A 466 -5.95 -14.37 -8.28
CA GLY A 466 -5.03 -14.70 -9.36
C GLY A 466 -3.76 -15.36 -8.85
N ASP A 467 -2.88 -15.72 -9.78
CA ASP A 467 -1.58 -16.29 -9.47
C ASP A 467 -0.65 -16.17 -10.67
N ARG A 468 0.35 -15.30 -10.55
CA ARG A 468 1.33 -15.07 -11.62
C ARG A 468 2.19 -16.29 -11.94
N LEU A 469 2.36 -17.23 -10.99
CA LEU A 469 3.11 -18.49 -11.25
C LEU A 469 2.40 -19.35 -12.30
N THR A 470 1.07 -19.31 -12.31
CA THR A 470 0.22 -20.11 -13.21
C THR A 470 -0.40 -19.28 -14.33
N GLY A 471 -0.14 -17.97 -14.38
CA GLY A 471 -0.76 -17.03 -15.32
C GLY A 471 -2.26 -16.83 -15.07
N ARG A 472 -2.78 -17.20 -13.90
CA ARG A 472 -4.20 -17.05 -13.59
C ARG A 472 -4.53 -15.61 -13.21
N ILE A 473 -5.62 -15.10 -13.75
CA ILE A 473 -6.18 -13.79 -13.41
C ILE A 473 -7.29 -14.01 -12.38
N GLY A 474 -7.24 -13.26 -11.28
CA GLY A 474 -8.23 -13.35 -10.21
C GLY A 474 -9.53 -12.64 -10.55
N SER A 475 -10.66 -13.22 -10.17
CA SER A 475 -11.99 -12.65 -10.44
C SER A 475 -12.34 -11.44 -9.59
N GLU A 476 -11.62 -11.22 -8.48
CA GLU A 476 -11.91 -10.16 -7.52
C GLU A 476 -10.74 -9.17 -7.33
N VAL A 477 -9.77 -9.19 -8.24
CA VAL A 477 -8.68 -8.20 -8.28
C VAL A 477 -9.23 -6.86 -8.77
N ARG A 478 -9.00 -5.82 -7.99
CA ARG A 478 -9.34 -4.43 -8.31
C ARG A 478 -8.12 -3.70 -8.83
N PRO A 479 -8.28 -2.79 -9.81
CA PRO A 479 -7.15 -2.08 -10.41
C PRO A 479 -6.49 -1.12 -9.39
N PRO A 480 -5.19 -0.84 -9.55
CA PRO A 480 -4.52 0.17 -8.73
C PRO A 480 -4.99 1.57 -9.13
N GLY A 481 -4.77 2.56 -8.24
CA GLY A 481 -4.87 3.97 -8.60
C GLY A 481 -3.83 4.31 -9.65
N ARG A 482 -4.16 5.19 -10.59
CA ARG A 482 -3.27 5.58 -11.69
C ARG A 482 -3.06 7.07 -11.69
N ARG A 483 -1.84 7.51 -12.00
CA ARG A 483 -1.52 8.93 -11.98
C ARG A 483 -2.34 9.69 -13.03
N SER A 484 -2.94 10.79 -12.61
CA SER A 484 -3.70 11.64 -13.53
C SER A 484 -2.75 12.39 -14.44
N LEU A 485 -3.06 12.39 -15.74
CA LEU A 485 -2.38 13.23 -16.73
C LEU A 485 -3.01 14.64 -16.82
N GLY A 486 -3.83 15.04 -15.83
CA GLY A 486 -4.53 16.34 -15.86
C GLY A 486 -5.67 16.40 -16.89
N ARG A 487 -6.14 15.24 -17.36
CA ARG A 487 -7.24 15.06 -18.32
C ARG A 487 -8.28 14.07 -17.76
N PRO A 488 -9.54 14.10 -18.22
CA PRO A 488 -10.54 13.12 -17.78
C PRO A 488 -10.16 11.68 -18.17
N ASP A 489 -10.78 10.68 -17.55
CA ASP A 489 -10.54 9.26 -17.86
C ASP A 489 -11.25 8.79 -19.13
N SER A 490 -12.19 9.59 -19.65
CA SER A 490 -12.98 9.27 -20.84
C SER A 490 -13.35 10.52 -21.63
N VAL A 491 -13.70 10.33 -22.90
CA VAL A 491 -14.16 11.38 -23.81
C VAL A 491 -15.23 10.83 -24.75
N ASP A 492 -16.30 11.61 -24.96
CA ASP A 492 -17.30 11.31 -25.98
C ASP A 492 -16.91 11.98 -27.31
N HIS A 493 -17.01 11.25 -28.42
CA HIS A 493 -16.72 11.77 -29.77
C HIS A 493 -17.38 10.90 -30.85
N LEU A 494 -17.44 11.42 -32.09
CA LEU A 494 -18.14 10.75 -33.20
C LEU A 494 -17.46 9.48 -33.70
N ALA A 495 -16.17 9.31 -33.41
CA ALA A 495 -15.43 8.11 -33.76
C ALA A 495 -15.55 7.01 -32.69
N ALA A 496 -16.24 7.24 -31.57
CA ALA A 496 -16.40 6.22 -30.55
C ALA A 496 -17.03 4.95 -31.15
N ARG A 497 -16.31 3.82 -31.08
CA ARG A 497 -16.63 2.50 -31.66
C ARG A 497 -16.55 2.41 -33.19
N ALA A 498 -15.90 3.36 -33.86
CA ALA A 498 -15.64 3.27 -35.29
C ALA A 498 -14.81 2.03 -35.64
N ILE A 499 -14.91 1.57 -36.89
CA ILE A 499 -14.09 0.44 -37.33
C ILE A 499 -12.68 0.94 -37.60
N VAL A 500 -11.70 0.40 -36.88
CA VAL A 500 -10.29 0.78 -37.00
C VAL A 500 -9.54 -0.19 -37.90
N VAL A 501 -8.84 0.34 -38.91
CA VAL A 501 -7.84 -0.39 -39.69
C VAL A 501 -6.50 0.29 -39.54
N THR A 502 -5.55 -0.38 -38.90
CA THR A 502 -4.17 0.08 -38.77
C THR A 502 -3.26 -0.67 -39.75
N SER A 503 -2.25 0.02 -40.27
CA SER A 503 -1.13 -0.63 -40.97
C SER A 503 0.02 -1.04 -40.03
N THR A 504 -0.06 -0.60 -38.76
CA THR A 504 0.97 -0.78 -37.75
C THR A 504 0.32 -1.36 -36.48
N PRO A 505 0.41 -2.67 -36.21
CA PRO A 505 -0.10 -3.23 -34.96
C PRO A 505 0.71 -2.70 -33.77
N SER A 506 0.12 -2.76 -32.56
CA SER A 506 0.87 -2.44 -31.35
C SER A 506 2.05 -3.40 -31.19
N HIS A 507 3.17 -2.89 -30.66
CA HIS A 507 4.37 -3.68 -30.42
C HIS A 507 4.08 -4.85 -29.45
N PRO A 508 4.61 -6.06 -29.67
CA PRO A 508 4.33 -7.23 -28.82
C PRO A 508 4.66 -7.07 -27.32
N SER A 509 5.56 -6.15 -26.98
CA SER A 509 5.88 -5.80 -25.59
C SER A 509 4.75 -5.03 -24.87
N TYR A 510 3.82 -4.44 -25.62
CA TYR A 510 2.65 -3.70 -25.14
C TYR A 510 1.43 -4.15 -25.96
N PRO A 511 0.99 -5.40 -25.80
CA PRO A 511 -0.04 -5.97 -26.64
C PRO A 511 -1.39 -5.32 -26.31
N VAL A 512 -2.00 -4.68 -27.30
CA VAL A 512 -3.32 -4.08 -27.20
C VAL A 512 -4.07 -4.21 -28.53
N ASP A 513 -5.39 -4.34 -28.45
CA ASP A 513 -6.27 -4.29 -29.62
C ASP A 513 -6.41 -2.84 -30.11
N THR A 514 -6.50 -2.64 -31.42
CA THR A 514 -6.58 -1.28 -31.99
C THR A 514 -7.91 -0.58 -31.73
N GLY A 515 -8.90 -1.27 -31.19
CA GLY A 515 -10.15 -0.67 -30.71
C GLY A 515 -9.96 0.37 -29.60
N VAL A 516 -8.83 0.36 -28.88
CA VAL A 516 -8.51 1.40 -27.88
C VAL A 516 -8.35 2.80 -28.48
N LEU A 517 -8.13 2.89 -29.80
CA LEU A 517 -8.04 4.19 -30.50
C LEU A 517 -9.40 4.88 -30.64
N VAL A 518 -10.49 4.22 -30.24
CA VAL A 518 -11.87 4.68 -30.46
C VAL A 518 -12.82 4.21 -29.36
N ASP A 519 -12.34 3.76 -28.20
CA ASP A 519 -13.22 3.20 -27.16
C ASP A 519 -13.80 4.26 -26.20
N GLY A 520 -13.32 5.51 -26.31
CA GLY A 520 -13.70 6.64 -25.48
C GLY A 520 -13.00 6.65 -24.12
N LEU A 521 -12.04 5.76 -23.87
CA LEU A 521 -11.30 5.63 -22.61
C LEU A 521 -9.86 6.13 -22.77
N LEU A 522 -9.53 7.22 -22.09
CA LEU A 522 -8.22 7.84 -22.23
C LEU A 522 -7.15 7.10 -21.42
N GLY A 523 -5.98 6.89 -22.00
CA GLY A 523 -4.80 6.30 -21.37
C GLY A 523 -4.31 7.07 -20.14
N SER A 524 -3.75 6.36 -19.18
CA SER A 524 -3.14 6.93 -17.98
C SER A 524 -1.65 7.21 -18.18
N ALA A 525 -1.02 7.79 -17.16
CA ALA A 525 0.44 7.96 -17.14
C ALA A 525 1.21 6.62 -17.13
N ASP A 526 0.57 5.53 -16.71
CA ASP A 526 1.10 4.18 -16.84
C ASP A 526 0.87 3.67 -18.27
N PHE A 527 1.90 3.75 -19.10
CA PHE A 527 1.86 3.30 -20.49
C PHE A 527 1.71 1.77 -20.68
N ARG A 528 1.62 1.01 -19.58
CA ARG A 528 1.33 -0.44 -19.57
C ARG A 528 -0.12 -0.76 -19.21
N ASP A 529 -0.97 0.25 -19.07
CA ASP A 529 -2.38 0.09 -18.70
C ASP A 529 -3.26 -0.61 -19.75
N GLY A 530 -2.70 -0.90 -20.93
CA GLY A 530 -3.42 -1.53 -22.04
C GLY A 530 -4.34 -0.57 -22.79
N ARG A 531 -4.14 0.75 -22.68
CA ARG A 531 -4.87 1.78 -23.45
C ARG A 531 -4.04 2.40 -24.57
N TRP A 532 -2.73 2.17 -24.58
CA TRP A 532 -1.82 2.78 -25.54
C TRP A 532 -1.40 1.82 -26.65
N VAL A 533 -1.59 2.22 -27.91
CA VAL A 533 -0.92 1.58 -29.05
C VAL A 533 0.53 2.05 -29.09
N ALA A 534 1.46 1.11 -28.87
CA ALA A 534 2.89 1.39 -28.83
C ALA A 534 3.55 1.06 -30.17
N VAL A 535 4.30 2.01 -30.74
CA VAL A 535 5.08 1.81 -31.96
C VAL A 535 6.53 2.21 -31.74
N GLN A 536 7.45 1.33 -32.14
CA GLN A 536 8.90 1.51 -31.99
C GLN A 536 9.54 1.77 -33.36
N GLY A 537 10.31 2.86 -33.49
CA GLY A 537 11.16 3.12 -34.65
C GLY A 537 10.44 3.36 -35.99
N ALA A 538 9.12 3.26 -36.04
CA ALA A 538 8.30 3.34 -37.25
C ALA A 538 7.14 4.33 -37.10
N ASP A 539 6.63 4.82 -38.23
CA ASP A 539 5.43 5.65 -38.28
C ASP A 539 4.20 4.83 -37.89
N PHE A 540 3.25 5.48 -37.21
CA PHE A 540 1.92 4.95 -36.97
C PHE A 540 0.94 5.50 -37.99
N GLN A 541 0.02 4.65 -38.47
CA GLN A 541 -1.09 5.09 -39.30
C GLN A 541 -2.33 4.25 -39.04
N ALA A 542 -3.46 4.93 -38.84
CA ALA A 542 -4.79 4.32 -38.73
C ALA A 542 -5.79 5.00 -39.67
N THR A 543 -6.72 4.20 -40.18
CA THR A 543 -7.91 4.67 -40.91
C THR A 543 -9.15 4.19 -40.18
N LEU A 544 -10.05 5.12 -39.87
CA LEU A 544 -11.35 4.90 -39.25
C LEU A 544 -12.44 4.89 -40.31
N ASP A 545 -13.38 3.96 -40.21
CA ASP A 545 -14.70 4.05 -40.83
C ASP A 545 -15.73 4.40 -39.75
N LEU A 546 -16.27 5.61 -39.82
CA LEU A 546 -17.29 6.14 -38.90
C LEU A 546 -18.68 5.51 -39.12
N GLU A 547 -18.78 4.56 -40.06
CA GLU A 547 -19.98 3.83 -40.51
C GLU A 547 -21.03 4.70 -41.22
N ALA A 548 -21.08 6.00 -40.93
CA ALA A 548 -21.92 7.00 -41.58
C ALA A 548 -21.13 8.28 -41.84
N SER A 549 -21.53 9.03 -42.87
CA SER A 549 -20.96 10.36 -43.13
C SER A 549 -21.42 11.35 -42.05
N VAL A 550 -20.46 12.07 -41.49
CA VAL A 550 -20.67 13.14 -40.49
C VAL A 550 -20.01 14.42 -40.96
N GLU A 551 -20.45 15.57 -40.44
CA GLU A 551 -19.76 16.83 -40.64
C GLU A 551 -18.59 16.92 -39.64
N VAL A 552 -17.37 16.71 -40.11
CA VAL A 552 -16.15 16.78 -39.28
C VAL A 552 -15.69 18.24 -39.18
N THR A 553 -15.48 18.72 -37.95
CA THR A 553 -14.96 20.07 -37.66
C THR A 553 -13.57 20.04 -37.04
N ARG A 554 -13.22 18.96 -36.33
CA ARG A 554 -11.90 18.77 -35.74
C ARG A 554 -11.55 17.29 -35.61
N ILE A 555 -10.28 16.98 -35.84
CA ILE A 555 -9.71 15.67 -35.53
C ILE A 555 -8.57 15.87 -34.54
N SER A 556 -8.49 15.01 -33.54
CA SER A 556 -7.38 14.98 -32.59
C SER A 556 -6.82 13.58 -32.40
N LEU A 557 -5.57 13.52 -31.96
CA LEU A 557 -4.86 12.32 -31.55
C LEU A 557 -4.21 12.58 -30.20
N ASP A 558 -4.40 11.67 -29.25
CA ASP A 558 -3.69 11.74 -27.97
C ASP A 558 -2.36 10.96 -28.05
N CYS A 559 -1.29 11.58 -27.56
CA CYS A 559 0.06 11.00 -27.56
C CYS A 559 0.69 11.15 -26.18
N LEU A 560 1.24 10.07 -25.64
CA LEU A 560 1.97 10.13 -24.37
C LEU A 560 3.41 10.60 -24.60
N GLN A 561 3.93 11.39 -23.67
CA GLN A 561 5.35 11.71 -23.55
C GLN A 561 5.87 11.24 -22.18
N VAL A 562 6.87 10.35 -22.21
CA VAL A 562 7.65 9.91 -21.04
C VAL A 562 9.09 9.73 -21.52
N GLN A 563 9.84 10.83 -21.57
CA GLN A 563 11.18 10.82 -22.16
C GLN A 563 12.12 9.87 -21.41
N SER A 564 12.00 9.74 -20.10
CA SER A 564 12.77 8.76 -19.29
C SER A 564 12.51 7.30 -19.69
N ALA A 565 11.34 6.99 -20.27
CA ALA A 565 10.98 5.68 -20.81
C ALA A 565 11.14 5.60 -22.35
N TRP A 566 11.83 6.57 -22.94
CA TRP A 566 12.13 6.67 -24.37
C TRP A 566 10.88 6.90 -25.23
N ILE A 567 9.78 7.32 -24.60
CA ILE A 567 8.50 7.64 -25.22
C ILE A 567 8.50 9.13 -25.59
N MET A 568 8.58 9.39 -26.90
CA MET A 568 8.66 10.72 -27.49
C MET A 568 7.31 11.08 -28.12
N LEU A 569 7.05 12.38 -28.26
CA LEU A 569 6.01 12.83 -29.19
C LEU A 569 6.41 12.49 -30.64
N PRO A 570 5.43 12.21 -31.52
CA PRO A 570 5.69 12.07 -32.95
C PRO A 570 6.13 13.42 -33.53
N ARG A 571 7.14 13.46 -34.40
CA ARG A 571 7.67 14.71 -35.00
C ARG A 571 6.59 15.58 -35.64
N SER A 572 5.57 14.91 -36.18
CA SER A 572 4.36 15.53 -36.69
C SER A 572 3.20 14.55 -36.71
N VAL A 573 1.98 15.08 -36.66
CA VAL A 573 0.75 14.32 -36.91
C VAL A 573 0.02 14.91 -38.11
N GLU A 574 -0.33 14.05 -39.06
CA GLU A 574 -1.06 14.38 -40.28
C GLU A 574 -2.48 13.81 -40.18
N PHE A 575 -3.48 14.62 -40.50
CA PHE A 575 -4.89 14.24 -40.49
C PHE A 575 -5.48 14.34 -41.89
N SER A 576 -6.39 13.43 -42.24
CA SER A 576 -7.09 13.46 -43.52
C SER A 576 -8.50 12.92 -43.40
N VAL A 577 -9.42 13.45 -44.22
CA VAL A 577 -10.82 13.01 -44.27
C VAL A 577 -11.21 12.56 -45.68
N SER A 578 -12.15 11.62 -45.76
CA SER A 578 -12.73 11.16 -47.02
C SER A 578 -14.18 10.72 -46.83
N ASP A 579 -15.04 11.04 -47.79
CA ASP A 579 -16.42 10.52 -47.79
C ASP A 579 -16.52 9.11 -48.42
N ASN A 580 -15.59 8.78 -49.34
CA ASN A 580 -15.65 7.56 -50.16
C ASN A 580 -14.46 6.60 -49.96
N GLY A 581 -13.53 6.92 -49.07
CA GLY A 581 -12.35 6.11 -48.73
C GLY A 581 -11.23 6.13 -49.78
N SER A 582 -11.43 6.79 -50.93
CA SER A 582 -10.47 6.83 -52.04
C SER A 582 -9.90 8.22 -52.32
N SER A 583 -10.71 9.27 -52.12
CA SER A 583 -10.35 10.67 -52.37
C SER A 583 -10.19 11.40 -51.04
N TRP A 584 -8.99 11.87 -50.72
CA TRP A 584 -8.65 12.38 -49.39
C TRP A 584 -8.42 13.89 -49.39
N ILE A 585 -8.97 14.56 -48.39
CA ILE A 585 -8.69 15.97 -48.07
C ILE A 585 -7.73 15.96 -46.89
N ASN A 586 -6.52 16.49 -47.09
CA ASN A 586 -5.51 16.60 -46.05
C ASN A 586 -5.74 17.89 -45.25
N LEU A 587 -5.70 17.78 -43.93
CA LEU A 587 -5.73 18.92 -43.02
C LEU A 587 -4.30 19.44 -42.76
N GLU A 588 -4.18 20.56 -42.05
CA GLU A 588 -2.88 21.09 -41.63
C GLU A 588 -2.16 20.08 -40.73
N SER A 589 -0.89 19.81 -41.04
CA SER A 589 -0.02 18.95 -40.24
C SER A 589 0.35 19.64 -38.94
N VAL A 590 0.31 18.90 -37.84
CA VAL A 590 0.65 19.40 -36.50
C VAL A 590 2.08 18.99 -36.16
N PRO A 591 3.08 19.90 -36.22
CA PRO A 591 4.44 19.58 -35.79
C PRO A 591 4.51 19.52 -34.25
N THR A 592 5.46 18.74 -33.73
CA THR A 592 5.77 18.72 -32.29
C THR A 592 7.23 19.05 -32.02
N SER A 593 7.54 19.32 -30.76
CA SER A 593 8.89 19.54 -30.28
C SER A 593 9.45 18.25 -29.66
N VAL A 594 10.77 18.08 -29.76
CA VAL A 594 11.53 17.03 -29.06
C VAL A 594 12.62 17.61 -28.18
N GLU A 595 12.36 18.80 -27.64
CA GLU A 595 13.22 19.36 -26.61
C GLU A 595 13.11 18.56 -25.31
N PRO A 596 14.18 18.53 -24.47
CA PRO A 596 14.14 17.87 -23.18
C PRO A 596 13.01 18.40 -22.28
N ASP A 597 12.16 17.51 -21.82
CA ASP A 597 11.07 17.76 -20.89
C ASP A 597 10.89 16.54 -19.97
N PRO A 598 11.18 16.66 -18.66
CA PRO A 598 11.10 15.54 -17.72
C PRO A 598 9.66 15.15 -17.35
N SER A 599 8.66 15.90 -17.82
CA SER A 599 7.28 15.72 -17.42
C SER A 599 6.64 14.49 -18.08
N VAL A 600 5.79 13.78 -17.33
CA VAL A 600 4.91 12.73 -17.85
C VAL A 600 3.57 13.37 -18.23
N ILE A 601 3.32 13.52 -19.53
CA ILE A 601 2.17 14.30 -20.05
C ILE A 601 1.55 13.57 -21.24
N ALA A 602 0.21 13.61 -21.36
CA ALA A 602 -0.47 13.33 -22.63
C ALA A 602 -0.76 14.62 -23.39
N HIS A 603 -0.38 14.64 -24.66
CA HIS A 603 -0.62 15.73 -25.58
C HIS A 603 -1.77 15.40 -26.51
N ARG A 604 -2.76 16.30 -26.56
CA ARG A 604 -3.82 16.27 -27.58
C ARG A 604 -3.38 17.09 -28.78
N LEU A 605 -2.99 16.40 -29.86
CA LEU A 605 -2.57 17.01 -31.11
C LEU A 605 -3.78 17.11 -32.04
N SER A 606 -4.13 18.31 -32.51
CA SER A 606 -5.38 18.52 -33.24
C SER A 606 -5.22 19.36 -34.50
N SER A 607 -6.06 19.09 -35.49
CA SER A 607 -6.24 19.95 -36.65
C SER A 607 -7.74 20.20 -36.88
N SER A 608 -8.09 21.43 -37.24
CA SER A 608 -9.49 21.85 -37.46
C SER A 608 -9.75 22.09 -38.94
N ILE A 609 -11.01 21.92 -39.35
CA ILE A 609 -11.46 22.14 -40.73
C ILE A 609 -12.83 22.82 -40.71
N GLU A 610 -13.11 23.66 -41.70
CA GLU A 610 -14.44 24.25 -41.89
C GLU A 610 -15.44 23.18 -42.34
N GLY A 611 -15.98 22.41 -41.39
CA GLY A 611 -17.14 21.51 -41.54
C GLY A 611 -17.19 20.71 -42.85
N VAL A 612 -16.53 19.55 -42.88
CA VAL A 612 -16.47 18.71 -44.09
C VAL A 612 -17.21 17.39 -43.87
N ALA A 613 -18.13 17.07 -44.78
CA ALA A 613 -18.79 15.76 -44.83
C ALA A 613 -17.76 14.66 -45.09
N ALA A 614 -17.63 13.73 -44.15
CA ALA A 614 -16.71 12.60 -44.27
C ALA A 614 -17.23 11.39 -43.49
N ARG A 615 -16.95 10.20 -44.04
CA ARG A 615 -17.19 8.90 -43.38
C ARG A 615 -15.90 8.28 -42.88
N TYR A 616 -14.77 8.59 -43.53
CA TYR A 616 -13.47 8.03 -43.22
C TYR A 616 -12.53 9.11 -42.70
N VAL A 617 -11.79 8.75 -41.66
CA VAL A 617 -10.73 9.60 -41.09
C VAL A 617 -9.42 8.82 -41.14
N ARG A 618 -8.33 9.46 -41.53
CA ARG A 618 -6.98 8.88 -41.47
C ARG A 618 -6.09 9.76 -40.63
N VAL A 619 -5.29 9.10 -39.79
CA VAL A 619 -4.29 9.75 -38.95
C VAL A 619 -2.94 9.07 -39.17
N THR A 620 -1.90 9.87 -39.37
CA THR A 620 -0.52 9.40 -39.48
C THR A 620 0.34 10.16 -38.48
N ALA A 621 0.93 9.44 -37.52
CA ALA A 621 1.89 10.00 -36.56
C ALA A 621 3.30 9.60 -37.00
N ARG A 622 4.11 10.61 -37.32
CA ARG A 622 5.47 10.43 -37.84
C ARG A 622 6.46 10.24 -36.71
N ASN A 623 7.17 9.12 -36.69
CA ASN A 623 8.16 8.83 -35.65
C ASN A 623 9.49 9.52 -35.96
N HIS A 624 10.26 9.83 -34.94
CA HIS A 624 11.65 10.26 -35.08
C HIS A 624 12.58 9.14 -35.59
N SER A 625 12.11 7.89 -35.57
CA SER A 625 12.85 6.64 -35.83
C SER A 625 13.94 6.38 -34.79
N GLN A 626 14.77 7.38 -34.48
CA GLN A 626 15.82 7.32 -33.47
C GLN A 626 15.66 8.43 -32.42
N LEU A 627 16.15 8.15 -31.21
CA LEU A 627 16.21 9.10 -30.11
C LEU A 627 17.22 10.22 -30.40
N PRO A 628 16.91 11.48 -30.03
CA PRO A 628 17.76 12.64 -30.31
C PRO A 628 19.07 12.60 -29.51
N ASP A 629 20.09 13.32 -29.99
CA ASP A 629 21.46 13.31 -29.44
C ASP A 629 21.56 13.68 -27.96
N TRP A 630 20.63 14.51 -27.45
CA TRP A 630 20.62 14.92 -26.04
C TRP A 630 20.12 13.83 -25.10
N HIS A 631 19.39 12.83 -25.63
CA HIS A 631 18.75 11.80 -24.82
C HIS A 631 19.78 10.74 -24.41
N VAL A 632 19.66 10.21 -23.19
CA VAL A 632 20.62 9.21 -22.65
C VAL A 632 20.73 7.94 -23.50
N GLY A 633 19.68 7.62 -24.26
CA GLY A 633 19.61 6.51 -25.23
C GLY A 633 19.84 6.91 -26.68
N ALA A 634 20.52 8.04 -26.96
CA ALA A 634 20.74 8.55 -28.31
C ALA A 634 21.17 7.47 -29.32
N GLY A 635 20.57 7.49 -30.51
CA GLY A 635 20.77 6.48 -31.55
C GLY A 635 19.96 5.18 -31.38
N GLY A 636 19.37 4.94 -30.20
CA GLY A 636 18.34 3.92 -30.00
C GLY A 636 17.02 4.29 -30.66
N GLU A 637 16.11 3.32 -30.82
CA GLU A 637 14.81 3.56 -31.46
C GLU A 637 13.87 4.34 -30.54
N ALA A 638 13.18 5.35 -31.09
CA ALA A 638 12.20 6.15 -30.36
C ALA A 638 10.83 5.47 -30.34
N TRP A 639 10.17 5.51 -29.19
CA TRP A 639 8.80 5.04 -29.02
C TRP A 639 7.82 6.18 -29.22
N ILE A 640 6.68 5.88 -29.84
CA ILE A 640 5.48 6.72 -29.79
C ILE A 640 4.36 5.87 -29.20
N PHE A 641 3.64 6.45 -28.24
CA PHE A 641 2.50 5.83 -27.57
C PHE A 641 1.28 6.67 -27.88
N ILE A 642 0.29 6.04 -28.53
CA ILE A 642 -0.83 6.72 -29.14
C ILE A 642 -2.12 6.14 -28.59
N ASP A 643 -3.05 7.04 -28.32
CA ASP A 643 -4.35 6.77 -27.77
C ASP A 643 -5.38 7.69 -28.44
N GLU A 644 -6.63 7.25 -28.43
CA GLU A 644 -7.85 7.96 -28.80
C GLU A 644 -7.77 8.92 -30.00
N ILE A 645 -8.36 8.50 -31.12
CA ILE A 645 -8.60 9.33 -32.30
C ILE A 645 -9.97 9.99 -32.16
N ILE A 646 -9.96 11.26 -31.81
CA ILE A 646 -11.15 12.03 -31.48
C ILE A 646 -11.64 12.75 -32.73
N VAL A 647 -12.92 12.57 -33.05
CA VAL A 647 -13.58 13.24 -34.17
C VAL A 647 -14.72 14.09 -33.61
N GLU A 648 -14.59 15.41 -33.71
CA GLU A 648 -15.61 16.37 -33.31
C GLU A 648 -16.36 16.88 -34.55
N GLY A 649 -17.64 17.17 -34.37
CA GLY A 649 -18.51 17.51 -35.48
C GLY A 649 -19.98 17.36 -35.15
N MET A 650 -20.80 17.22 -36.19
CA MET A 650 -22.22 16.90 -36.06
C MET A 650 -22.59 15.73 -36.99
N PRO A 651 -23.47 14.82 -36.56
CA PRO A 651 -24.09 13.88 -37.48
C PRO A 651 -24.80 14.67 -38.59
N LEU A 652 -24.61 14.26 -39.85
CA LEU A 652 -25.40 14.83 -40.94
C LEU A 652 -26.85 14.36 -40.74
N THR A 653 -27.76 15.30 -40.46
CA THR A 653 -29.19 14.98 -40.34
C THR A 653 -29.67 14.36 -41.65
N ALA A 654 -30.31 13.19 -41.54
CA ALA A 654 -30.94 12.48 -42.66
C ALA A 654 -32.04 13.30 -43.35
#